data_AF-A0A2D5AZC6-F1
#
_entry.id   AF-A0A2D5AZC6-F1
#
_cell.length_a   1.000
_cell.length_b   1.000
_cell.length_c   1.000
_cell.angle_alpha   90.00
_cell.angle_beta   90.00
_cell.angle_gamma   90.00
#
_symmetry.space_group_name_H-M   'P 1'
#
loop_
_entity.id
_entity.type
_entity.pdbx_description
1 polymer ?
#
loop_
_entity_poly.entity_id
_entity_poly.type
_entity_poly.pdbx_seq_one_letter_code
_entity_poly.pdbx_strand_id
1 'polypeptide(L)'
;MKNGLLALLLALTGGLLYAPTAGHGFVYDDEEYVIDNPILDGGWSVATVRKSLTEPHSANWHPLTWWTHLLDRTWFGLEPAGHHLVNVAWFAATAAVLFLAFLTLTQQRWPSFFVALFFVVHPLRVESVAWVSERKDLLSGFFFALCLFAYGRRARRLANPREGAGGMLAYLAVVASLALGLLAKPMLVTVPFVLLLLDYWPLGRWRSGEAPDLRTLQQPSLPPTHHTGISGETGPWRTGFNLVREKWPLFLLVVPACVVTVWAQREFGALSSLATLSLPLRLLNALDGWGFYVEKTFWPGGLACIYPHPGLVEADPIRAIGLRASVWAGVLVLVTTFAVRLRTRAPYLTVGWFWFLGMSIPVIGLVSVGAQAYADRYAYLPTVGLYIAVVFGADALVRVRPALRPPLVGAAVAASLALTATTRAQLPSWKNGEALYTRALQVRERSHVAHNNLGKVLMEEERYEEALDHLEKAQSIRPDFLSPQLNLAQLRRDTGRPQLALIHIQRALAIDPSSARAHAYHALVLRDLGNLPAALRAVERSLAGDPEDAEQLFNRGVILAKLARHEEARRAYERALERQPDFTDALVNLGNLHLRSGALKAAVEELERAVRIAPEFAPARASLGLALLRTGATAQAVRHLRRALEIDAGLFEVAQRLAWILATTSDDTARNPREALRLAERCLQAAGEGQPLPWETLAAALAANGDFDDAIQAQEKALSLLPQARRRKAEHRMSVYRARRALREP
;
A
#
# COMPACT_ATOMS: atom_id res chain seq x y z
N MET A 1 -24.15 27.56 17.81
CA MET A 1 -22.91 28.23 17.31
C MET A 1 -21.64 27.81 18.06
N LYS A 2 -21.53 27.96 19.40
CA LYS A 2 -20.27 27.70 20.13
C LYS A 2 -19.68 26.27 20.03
N ASN A 3 -20.50 25.22 19.91
CA ASN A 3 -19.99 23.83 19.75
C ASN A 3 -19.47 23.54 18.34
N GLY A 4 -20.10 24.12 17.30
CA GLY A 4 -19.63 23.96 15.92
C GLY A 4 -18.24 24.56 15.73
N LEU A 5 -17.96 25.70 16.39
CA LEU A 5 -16.63 26.31 16.36
C LEU A 5 -15.55 25.43 17.00
N LEU A 6 -15.85 24.74 18.11
CA LEU A 6 -14.91 23.79 18.73
C LEU A 6 -14.67 22.55 17.87
N ALA A 7 -15.71 22.04 17.20
CA ALA A 7 -15.57 20.95 16.25
C ALA A 7 -14.69 21.36 15.06
N LEU A 8 -14.92 22.57 14.53
CA LEU A 8 -14.10 23.16 13.47
C LEU A 8 -12.65 23.37 13.92
N LEU A 9 -12.43 23.84 15.15
CA LEU A 9 -11.09 24.01 15.71
C LEU A 9 -10.32 22.68 15.76
N LEU A 10 -10.98 21.59 16.18
CA LEU A 10 -10.35 20.26 16.19
C LEU A 10 -10.05 19.75 14.77
N ALA A 11 -10.97 19.95 13.82
CA ALA A 11 -10.75 19.61 12.43
C ALA A 11 -9.58 20.40 11.83
N LEU A 12 -9.51 21.71 12.07
CA LEU A 12 -8.40 22.56 11.64
C LEU A 12 -7.08 22.18 12.32
N THR A 13 -7.11 21.81 13.61
CA THR A 13 -5.93 21.35 14.33
C THR A 13 -5.36 20.08 13.68
N GLY A 14 -6.20 19.07 13.43
CA GLY A 14 -5.79 17.84 12.73
C GLY A 14 -5.34 18.12 11.29
N GLY A 15 -6.11 18.91 10.55
CA GLY A 15 -5.79 19.28 9.18
C GLY A 15 -4.44 19.98 9.05
N LEU A 16 -4.19 21.01 9.86
CA LEU A 16 -2.93 21.76 9.84
C LEU A 16 -1.76 20.93 10.37
N LEU A 17 -1.98 20.08 11.38
CA LEU A 17 -0.96 19.20 11.95
C LEU A 17 -0.39 18.25 10.90
N TYR A 18 -1.27 17.66 10.09
CA TYR A 18 -0.91 16.64 9.09
C TYR A 18 -0.77 17.17 7.66
N ALA A 19 -1.12 18.43 7.37
CA ALA A 19 -0.93 19.04 6.04
C ALA A 19 0.44 18.81 5.39
N PRO A 20 1.59 18.75 6.12
CA PRO A 20 2.88 18.45 5.52
C PRO A 20 2.96 17.09 4.79
N THR A 21 2.09 16.12 5.09
CA THR A 21 2.09 14.80 4.41
C THR A 21 1.78 14.90 2.92
N ALA A 22 1.20 16.03 2.46
CA ALA A 22 1.01 16.27 1.03
C ALA A 22 2.34 16.27 0.23
N GLY A 23 3.48 16.50 0.89
CA GLY A 23 4.81 16.40 0.27
C GLY A 23 5.51 15.05 0.47
N HIS A 24 4.80 14.02 0.94
CA HIS A 24 5.35 12.68 1.14
C HIS A 24 5.07 11.78 -0.08
N GLY A 25 5.93 10.78 -0.30
CA GLY A 25 5.73 9.75 -1.32
C GLY A 25 4.82 8.62 -0.85
N PHE A 26 4.62 7.64 -1.72
CA PHE A 26 4.11 6.33 -1.34
C PHE A 26 5.19 5.56 -0.57
N VAL A 27 4.79 4.83 0.47
CA VAL A 27 5.71 4.10 1.33
C VAL A 27 5.16 2.74 1.75
N TYR A 28 6.04 1.88 2.24
CA TYR A 28 5.69 0.57 2.80
C TYR A 28 5.01 -0.34 1.78
N ASP A 29 3.71 -0.60 1.90
CA ASP A 29 2.89 -1.45 1.04
C ASP A 29 1.90 -0.63 0.19
N ASP A 30 2.07 0.69 0.07
CA ASP A 30 1.25 1.52 -0.83
C ASP A 30 1.33 1.06 -2.29
N GLU A 31 2.50 0.55 -2.70
CA GLU A 31 2.73 -0.05 -4.01
C GLU A 31 1.75 -1.22 -4.24
N GLU A 32 1.72 -2.21 -3.34
CA GLU A 32 0.84 -3.38 -3.45
C GLU A 32 -0.65 -3.03 -3.26
N TYR A 33 -0.96 -2.13 -2.32
CA TYR A 33 -2.33 -1.92 -1.87
C TYR A 33 -3.11 -0.88 -2.70
N VAL A 34 -2.41 0.09 -3.29
CA VAL A 34 -3.00 1.24 -4.01
C VAL A 34 -2.59 1.28 -5.48
N ILE A 35 -1.29 1.10 -5.77
CA ILE A 35 -0.74 1.26 -7.13
C ILE A 35 -1.04 0.00 -7.96
N ASP A 36 -0.52 -1.14 -7.53
CA ASP A 36 -0.54 -2.44 -8.22
C ASP A 36 -1.71 -3.31 -7.76
N ASN A 37 -2.83 -2.68 -7.42
CA ASN A 37 -4.02 -3.39 -6.95
C ASN A 37 -4.92 -3.79 -8.13
N PRO A 38 -5.00 -5.09 -8.48
CA PRO A 38 -5.74 -5.57 -9.65
C PRO A 38 -7.26 -5.39 -9.53
N ILE A 39 -7.77 -5.16 -8.32
CA ILE A 39 -9.17 -4.83 -8.11
C ILE A 39 -9.47 -3.44 -8.67
N LEU A 40 -8.51 -2.51 -8.66
CA LEU A 40 -8.70 -1.10 -8.99
C LEU A 40 -8.51 -0.78 -10.48
N ASP A 41 -7.87 -1.66 -11.26
CA ASP A 41 -7.42 -1.36 -12.63
C ASP A 41 -8.54 -1.14 -13.65
N GLY A 42 -9.73 -1.69 -13.39
CA GLY A 42 -10.90 -1.53 -14.25
C GLY A 42 -11.62 -0.17 -14.14
N GLY A 43 -11.15 0.75 -13.29
CA GLY A 43 -11.84 2.01 -13.01
C GLY A 43 -13.23 1.79 -12.36
N TRP A 44 -14.08 2.81 -12.37
CA TRP A 44 -15.46 2.69 -11.88
C TRP A 44 -16.33 1.88 -12.85
N SER A 45 -16.53 0.59 -12.56
CA SER A 45 -17.37 -0.30 -13.35
C SER A 45 -18.13 -1.31 -12.47
N VAL A 46 -19.20 -1.91 -13.01
CA VAL A 46 -19.94 -3.00 -12.33
C VAL A 46 -19.02 -4.19 -12.04
N ALA A 47 -18.06 -4.48 -12.93
CA ALA A 47 -17.08 -5.53 -12.74
C ALA A 47 -16.15 -5.21 -11.55
N THR A 48 -15.64 -3.98 -11.46
CA THR A 48 -14.80 -3.53 -10.35
C THR A 48 -15.53 -3.60 -9.01
N VAL A 49 -16.78 -3.12 -8.95
CA VAL A 49 -17.59 -3.19 -7.72
C VAL A 49 -17.83 -4.66 -7.33
N ARG A 50 -18.15 -5.53 -8.29
CA ARG A 50 -18.32 -6.97 -8.03
C ARG A 50 -17.03 -7.58 -7.49
N LYS A 51 -15.88 -7.39 -8.16
CA LYS A 51 -14.57 -7.89 -7.72
C LYS A 51 -14.26 -7.44 -6.31
N SER A 52 -14.39 -6.15 -6.02
CA SER A 52 -14.12 -5.58 -4.70
C SER A 52 -14.97 -6.17 -3.58
N LEU A 53 -16.16 -6.71 -3.89
CA LEU A 53 -17.05 -7.33 -2.92
C LEU A 53 -16.83 -8.85 -2.78
N THR A 54 -16.14 -9.49 -3.72
CA THR A 54 -15.99 -10.96 -3.75
C THR A 54 -14.56 -11.46 -3.61
N GLU A 55 -13.56 -10.64 -3.91
CA GLU A 55 -12.15 -11.04 -3.94
C GLU A 55 -11.36 -10.35 -2.80
N PRO A 56 -10.48 -11.09 -2.08
CA PRO A 56 -9.53 -10.49 -1.16
C PRO A 56 -8.27 -10.02 -1.90
N HIS A 57 -7.59 -9.00 -1.37
CA HIS A 57 -6.31 -8.52 -1.89
C HIS A 57 -5.37 -8.15 -0.73
N SER A 58 -4.07 -8.44 -0.87
CA SER A 58 -3.06 -8.24 0.16
C SER A 58 -3.48 -8.76 1.54
N ALA A 59 -4.01 -9.99 1.61
CA ALA A 59 -4.53 -10.63 2.84
C ALA A 59 -5.68 -9.90 3.54
N ASN A 60 -6.37 -8.99 2.85
CA ASN A 60 -7.42 -8.14 3.41
C ASN A 60 -8.69 -8.12 2.55
N TRP A 61 -9.81 -7.77 3.18
CA TRP A 61 -11.08 -7.47 2.49
C TRP A 61 -11.63 -6.14 3.00
N HIS A 62 -11.36 -5.06 2.26
CA HIS A 62 -11.75 -3.69 2.65
C HIS A 62 -12.40 -2.92 1.48
N PRO A 63 -13.61 -3.33 1.03
CA PRO A 63 -14.22 -2.77 -0.19
C PRO A 63 -14.37 -1.25 -0.15
N LEU A 64 -14.79 -0.70 0.98
CA LEU A 64 -15.00 0.75 1.11
C LEU A 64 -13.68 1.52 1.01
N THR A 65 -12.60 0.96 1.58
CA THR A 65 -11.26 1.56 1.48
C THR A 65 -10.78 1.58 0.04
N TRP A 66 -10.90 0.44 -0.66
CA TRP A 66 -10.53 0.34 -2.08
C TRP A 66 -11.33 1.30 -2.97
N TRP A 67 -12.63 1.44 -2.75
CA TRP A 67 -13.45 2.42 -3.47
C TRP A 67 -12.97 3.85 -3.28
N THR A 68 -12.51 4.22 -2.10
CA THR A 68 -11.95 5.57 -1.90
C THR A 68 -10.59 5.75 -2.57
N HIS A 69 -9.74 4.73 -2.64
CA HIS A 69 -8.51 4.80 -3.44
C HIS A 69 -8.81 4.84 -4.95
N LEU A 70 -9.88 4.17 -5.38
CA LEU A 70 -10.35 4.26 -6.76
C LEU A 70 -10.78 5.68 -7.12
N LEU A 71 -11.50 6.38 -6.23
CA LEU A 71 -11.84 7.80 -6.41
C LEU A 71 -10.57 8.65 -6.57
N ASP A 72 -9.59 8.43 -5.71
CA ASP A 72 -8.35 9.21 -5.76
C ASP A 72 -7.55 8.93 -7.04
N ARG A 73 -7.47 7.67 -7.49
CA ARG A 73 -6.90 7.34 -8.81
C ARG A 73 -7.64 8.05 -9.93
N THR A 74 -8.97 8.19 -9.85
CA THR A 74 -9.73 8.93 -10.87
C THR A 74 -9.56 10.45 -10.83
N TRP A 75 -9.34 11.04 -9.67
CA TRP A 75 -9.25 12.50 -9.52
C TRP A 75 -7.82 13.04 -9.58
N PHE A 76 -6.86 12.29 -9.04
CA PHE A 76 -5.48 12.71 -8.84
C PHE A 76 -4.47 11.81 -9.57
N GLY A 77 -4.91 10.71 -10.18
CA GLY A 77 -4.00 9.71 -10.73
C GLY A 77 -3.16 9.05 -9.62
N LEU A 78 -1.89 8.79 -9.91
CA LEU A 78 -0.90 8.27 -8.96
C LEU A 78 -0.06 9.40 -8.33
N GLU A 79 -0.55 10.64 -8.31
CA GLU A 79 0.12 11.74 -7.61
C GLU A 79 -0.07 11.61 -6.09
N PRO A 80 0.98 11.32 -5.28
CA PRO A 80 0.82 10.98 -3.86
C PRO A 80 0.13 12.07 -3.02
N ALA A 81 0.35 13.34 -3.38
CA ALA A 81 -0.17 14.49 -2.64
C ALA A 81 -1.70 14.44 -2.45
N GLY A 82 -2.45 14.07 -3.51
CA GLY A 82 -3.91 13.98 -3.46
C GLY A 82 -4.39 12.90 -2.49
N HIS A 83 -3.74 11.73 -2.53
CA HIS A 83 -4.07 10.59 -1.66
C HIS A 83 -3.80 10.90 -0.18
N HIS A 84 -2.70 11.59 0.12
CA HIS A 84 -2.38 12.06 1.47
C HIS A 84 -3.39 13.10 1.97
N LEU A 85 -3.76 14.09 1.14
CA LEU A 85 -4.73 15.11 1.52
C LEU A 85 -6.12 14.55 1.83
N VAL A 86 -6.55 13.49 1.12
CA VAL A 86 -7.80 12.79 1.42
C VAL A 86 -7.73 12.10 2.78
N ASN A 87 -6.60 11.49 3.14
CA ASN A 87 -6.38 10.96 4.49
C ASN A 87 -6.48 12.06 5.55
N VAL A 88 -5.81 13.19 5.34
CA VAL A 88 -5.89 14.36 6.24
C VAL A 88 -7.34 14.85 6.40
N ALA A 89 -8.11 14.89 5.31
CA ALA A 89 -9.52 15.28 5.34
C ALA A 89 -10.39 14.32 6.17
N TRP A 90 -10.22 13.00 5.99
CA TRP A 90 -10.92 12.00 6.80
C TRP A 90 -10.56 12.09 8.28
N PHE A 91 -9.30 12.35 8.59
CA PHE A 91 -8.85 12.53 9.97
C PHE A 91 -9.46 13.79 10.61
N ALA A 92 -9.45 14.93 9.88
CA ALA A 92 -10.08 16.17 10.33
C ALA A 92 -11.60 16.02 10.56
N ALA A 93 -12.28 15.31 9.66
CA ALA A 93 -13.70 14.99 9.81
C ALA A 93 -13.95 14.10 11.03
N THR A 94 -13.12 13.07 11.24
CA THR A 94 -13.18 12.19 12.41
C THR A 94 -13.04 12.98 13.70
N ALA A 95 -12.09 13.91 13.78
CA ALA A 95 -11.88 14.77 14.94
C ALA A 95 -13.13 15.56 15.35
N ALA A 96 -13.78 16.21 14.36
CA ALA A 96 -15.00 16.96 14.58
C ALA A 96 -16.16 16.07 15.03
N VAL A 97 -16.39 14.95 14.34
CA VAL A 97 -17.50 14.03 14.65
C VAL A 97 -17.28 13.35 16.01
N LEU A 98 -16.06 12.98 16.36
CA LEU A 98 -15.73 12.36 17.65
C LEU A 98 -16.04 13.31 18.82
N PHE A 99 -15.69 14.59 18.70
CA PHE A 99 -16.07 15.59 19.69
C PHE A 99 -17.59 15.72 19.80
N LEU A 100 -18.31 15.81 18.67
CA LEU A 100 -19.77 15.91 18.67
C LEU A 100 -20.44 14.65 19.24
N ALA A 101 -19.85 13.48 19.02
CA ALA A 101 -20.28 12.20 19.59
C ALA A 101 -20.15 12.21 21.11
N PHE A 102 -18.97 12.53 21.65
CA PHE A 102 -18.76 12.58 23.10
C PHE A 102 -19.56 13.70 23.78
N LEU A 103 -19.62 14.89 23.17
CA LEU A 103 -20.50 15.96 23.63
C LEU A 103 -21.95 15.47 23.69
N THR A 104 -22.33 14.65 22.71
CA THR A 104 -23.68 14.11 22.65
C THR A 104 -23.96 13.09 23.74
N LEU A 105 -23.04 12.16 23.94
CA LEU A 105 -23.15 11.09 24.93
C LEU A 105 -23.06 11.63 26.37
N THR A 106 -22.17 12.58 26.63
CA THR A 106 -21.78 12.99 27.99
C THR A 106 -22.43 14.29 28.45
N GLN A 107 -22.88 15.14 27.52
CA GLN A 107 -23.30 16.54 27.77
C GLN A 107 -22.22 17.43 28.42
N GLN A 108 -20.97 16.98 28.47
CA GLN A 108 -19.86 17.71 29.11
C GLN A 108 -18.91 18.26 28.05
N ARG A 109 -18.97 19.58 27.83
CA ARG A 109 -18.23 20.25 26.74
C ARG A 109 -16.72 20.06 26.84
N TRP A 110 -16.10 20.48 27.94
CA TRP A 110 -14.65 20.54 28.05
C TRP A 110 -13.99 19.15 28.13
N PRO A 111 -14.49 18.21 28.94
CA PRO A 111 -14.00 16.84 28.90
C PRO A 111 -14.09 16.20 27.51
N SER A 112 -15.23 16.36 26.82
CA SER A 112 -15.38 15.84 25.44
C SER A 112 -14.39 16.47 24.47
N PHE A 113 -14.12 17.78 24.61
CA PHE A 113 -13.15 18.49 23.79
C PHE A 113 -11.73 17.94 24.02
N PHE A 114 -11.30 17.77 25.27
CA PHE A 114 -9.95 17.27 25.57
C PHE A 114 -9.75 15.80 25.19
N VAL A 115 -10.77 14.95 25.29
CA VAL A 115 -10.70 13.58 24.75
C VAL A 115 -10.45 13.59 23.25
N ALA A 116 -11.18 14.42 22.50
CA ALA A 116 -10.98 14.55 21.06
C ALA A 116 -9.66 15.25 20.73
N LEU A 117 -9.23 16.25 21.50
CA LEU A 117 -7.96 16.94 21.30
C LEU A 117 -6.78 15.99 21.48
N PHE A 118 -6.74 15.21 22.57
CA PHE A 118 -5.71 14.19 22.77
C PHE A 118 -5.72 13.15 21.67
N PHE A 119 -6.89 12.71 21.19
CA PHE A 119 -6.96 11.85 20.02
C PHE A 119 -6.30 12.48 18.78
N VAL A 120 -6.49 13.77 18.54
CA VAL A 120 -5.98 14.48 17.36
C VAL A 120 -4.47 14.70 17.40
N VAL A 121 -3.94 15.16 18.53
CA VAL A 121 -2.54 15.61 18.63
C VAL A 121 -1.55 14.49 18.92
N HIS A 122 -2.03 13.28 19.22
CA HIS A 122 -1.17 12.19 19.68
C HIS A 122 -0.37 11.54 18.53
N PRO A 123 0.95 11.30 18.71
CA PRO A 123 1.82 10.75 17.67
C PRO A 123 1.48 9.33 17.22
N LEU A 124 0.79 8.53 18.05
CA LEU A 124 0.17 7.24 17.65
C LEU A 124 -0.85 7.35 16.49
N ARG A 125 -1.13 8.55 15.97
CA ARG A 125 -1.95 8.75 14.75
C ARG A 125 -1.12 8.97 13.50
N VAL A 126 0.19 9.18 13.63
CA VAL A 126 1.06 9.47 12.50
C VAL A 126 1.02 8.34 11.48
N GLU A 127 1.16 7.09 11.93
CA GLU A 127 1.04 5.93 11.05
C GLU A 127 -0.31 5.91 10.32
N SER A 128 -1.44 6.09 11.01
CA SER A 128 -2.76 6.05 10.38
C SER A 128 -3.02 7.19 9.38
N VAL A 129 -2.39 8.36 9.56
CA VAL A 129 -2.66 9.55 8.71
C VAL A 129 -1.62 9.71 7.60
N ALA A 130 -0.35 9.45 7.87
CA ALA A 130 0.77 9.67 6.95
C ALA A 130 1.05 8.49 6.01
N TRP A 131 0.44 7.33 6.24
CA TRP A 131 0.52 6.17 5.36
C TRP A 131 -0.77 6.08 4.52
N VAL A 132 -0.65 6.13 3.19
CA VAL A 132 -1.81 6.20 2.30
C VAL A 132 -2.75 5.01 2.52
N SER A 133 -2.20 3.79 2.53
CA SER A 133 -2.97 2.55 2.66
C SER A 133 -3.62 2.36 4.04
N GLU A 134 -3.23 3.15 5.06
CA GLU A 134 -3.92 3.14 6.36
C GLU A 134 -5.19 3.99 6.37
N ARG A 135 -5.65 4.47 5.22
CA ARG A 135 -6.99 5.04 5.03
C ARG A 135 -8.11 4.21 5.66
N LYS A 136 -7.96 2.89 5.70
CA LYS A 136 -8.83 1.95 6.42
C LYS A 136 -9.07 2.34 7.88
N ASP A 137 -8.06 2.84 8.61
CA ASP A 137 -8.24 3.38 9.97
C ASP A 137 -9.06 4.67 9.97
N LEU A 138 -8.78 5.57 9.04
CA LEU A 138 -9.41 6.88 9.01
C LEU A 138 -10.90 6.77 8.68
N LEU A 139 -11.25 5.94 7.70
CA LEU A 139 -12.63 5.62 7.35
C LEU A 139 -13.34 4.89 8.49
N SER A 140 -12.75 3.82 9.03
CA SER A 140 -13.37 3.07 10.12
C SER A 140 -13.53 3.93 11.39
N GLY A 141 -12.57 4.82 11.68
CA GLY A 141 -12.68 5.79 12.77
C GLY A 141 -13.75 6.85 12.56
N PHE A 142 -13.90 7.37 11.34
CA PHE A 142 -14.98 8.29 11.01
C PHE A 142 -16.34 7.64 11.22
N PHE A 143 -16.55 6.44 10.66
CA PHE A 143 -17.81 5.71 10.82
C PHE A 143 -18.04 5.22 12.25
N PHE A 144 -16.98 4.93 12.99
CA PHE A 144 -17.05 4.69 14.43
C PHE A 144 -17.57 5.92 15.18
N ALA A 145 -16.98 7.09 14.96
CA ALA A 145 -17.42 8.34 15.57
C ALA A 145 -18.86 8.69 15.19
N LEU A 146 -19.26 8.45 13.93
CA LEU A 146 -20.62 8.65 13.45
C LEU A 146 -21.60 7.68 14.12
N CYS A 147 -21.20 6.41 14.31
CA CYS A 147 -21.96 5.40 15.04
C CYS A 147 -22.21 5.86 16.48
N LEU A 148 -21.17 6.33 17.19
CA LEU A 148 -21.30 6.87 18.55
C LEU A 148 -22.23 8.08 18.61
N PHE A 149 -22.12 9.00 17.64
CA PHE A 149 -22.97 10.18 17.54
C PHE A 149 -24.44 9.80 17.31
N ALA A 150 -24.71 8.91 16.36
CA ALA A 150 -26.05 8.41 16.06
C ALA A 150 -26.66 7.67 17.25
N TYR A 151 -25.85 6.85 17.93
CA TYR A 151 -26.27 6.13 19.13
C TYR A 151 -26.62 7.06 20.28
N GLY A 152 -25.79 8.06 20.56
CA GLY A 152 -26.09 9.05 21.60
C GLY A 152 -27.33 9.89 21.26
N ARG A 153 -27.57 10.21 19.99
CA ARG A 153 -28.84 10.85 19.56
C ARG A 153 -30.05 9.96 19.79
N ARG A 154 -29.96 8.66 19.48
CA ARG A 154 -31.02 7.69 19.75
C ARG A 154 -31.31 7.61 21.25
N ALA A 155 -30.27 7.44 22.08
CA ALA A 155 -30.42 7.31 23.52
C ALA A 155 -31.13 8.54 24.13
N ARG A 156 -30.79 9.76 23.68
CA ARG A 156 -31.48 10.98 24.13
C ARG A 156 -32.94 11.05 23.71
N ARG A 157 -33.27 10.66 22.48
CA ARG A 157 -34.66 10.62 22.01
C ARG A 157 -35.49 9.62 22.81
N LEU A 158 -34.92 8.45 23.11
CA LEU A 158 -35.59 7.45 23.95
C LEU A 158 -35.81 7.97 25.38
N ALA A 159 -34.92 8.82 25.90
CA ALA A 159 -35.08 9.45 27.20
C ALA A 159 -36.10 10.61 27.22
N ASN A 160 -36.42 11.22 26.06
CA ASN A 160 -37.32 12.37 25.98
C ASN A 160 -38.42 12.18 24.90
N PRO A 161 -39.62 11.71 25.27
CA PRO A 161 -40.72 11.41 24.33
C PRO A 161 -41.20 12.60 23.48
N ARG A 162 -40.86 13.84 23.86
CA ARG A 162 -41.20 15.07 23.11
C ARG A 162 -40.38 15.25 21.82
N GLU A 163 -39.28 14.52 21.63
CA GLU A 163 -38.41 14.65 20.44
C GLU A 163 -38.85 13.82 19.21
N GLY A 164 -40.06 13.25 19.21
CA GLY A 164 -40.71 12.66 18.03
C GLY A 164 -40.18 11.28 17.56
N ALA A 165 -40.87 10.70 16.57
CA ALA A 165 -40.76 9.30 16.08
C ALA A 165 -39.43 8.90 15.38
N GLY A 166 -38.37 9.69 15.49
CA GLY A 166 -37.08 9.48 14.79
C GLY A 166 -36.13 8.46 15.41
N GLY A 167 -36.57 7.64 16.38
CA GLY A 167 -35.71 6.67 17.08
C GLY A 167 -35.22 5.52 16.19
N MET A 168 -36.02 5.12 15.19
CA MET A 168 -35.65 4.08 14.22
C MET A 168 -34.61 4.59 13.22
N LEU A 169 -34.78 5.82 12.70
CA LEU A 169 -33.79 6.43 11.79
C LEU A 169 -32.41 6.57 12.44
N ALA A 170 -32.36 6.97 13.71
CA ALA A 170 -31.10 7.05 14.44
C ALA A 170 -30.44 5.67 14.63
N TYR A 171 -31.22 4.60 14.74
CA TYR A 171 -30.70 3.23 14.82
C TYR A 171 -30.27 2.67 13.47
N LEU A 172 -31.03 2.93 12.41
CA LEU A 172 -30.59 2.62 11.05
C LEU A 172 -29.28 3.33 10.73
N ALA A 173 -29.08 4.56 11.20
CA ALA A 173 -27.80 5.25 11.11
C ALA A 173 -26.68 4.57 11.91
N VAL A 174 -26.96 3.99 13.08
CA VAL A 174 -26.00 3.16 13.85
C VAL A 174 -25.60 1.92 13.05
N VAL A 175 -26.59 1.18 12.54
CA VAL A 175 -26.36 -0.04 11.75
C VAL A 175 -25.58 0.28 10.46
N ALA A 176 -25.98 1.31 9.72
CA ALA A 176 -25.31 1.74 8.49
C ALA A 176 -23.87 2.19 8.75
N SER A 177 -23.65 2.98 9.82
CA SER A 177 -22.30 3.41 10.20
C SER A 177 -21.42 2.22 10.57
N LEU A 178 -21.94 1.25 11.33
CA LEU A 178 -21.19 0.03 11.67
C LEU A 178 -20.87 -0.79 10.41
N ALA A 179 -21.84 -0.98 9.51
CA ALA A 179 -21.62 -1.72 8.26
C ALA A 179 -20.53 -1.07 7.39
N LEU A 180 -20.61 0.24 7.17
CA LEU A 180 -19.61 0.99 6.40
C LEU A 180 -18.24 0.95 7.08
N GLY A 181 -18.19 1.08 8.41
CA GLY A 181 -16.93 0.99 9.14
C GLY A 181 -16.30 -0.41 9.08
N LEU A 182 -17.10 -1.49 9.09
CA LEU A 182 -16.61 -2.86 8.89
C LEU A 182 -16.10 -3.11 7.47
N LEU A 183 -16.74 -2.50 6.45
CA LEU A 183 -16.27 -2.54 5.06
C LEU A 183 -14.96 -1.74 4.86
N ALA A 184 -14.65 -0.80 5.75
CA ALA A 184 -13.37 -0.10 5.75
C ALA A 184 -12.29 -0.88 6.52
N LYS A 185 -12.61 -1.35 7.74
CA LYS A 185 -11.71 -2.14 8.58
C LYS A 185 -12.49 -3.02 9.57
N PRO A 186 -12.23 -4.34 9.64
CA PRO A 186 -12.88 -5.25 10.59
C PRO A 186 -12.71 -4.91 12.07
N MET A 187 -11.85 -3.96 12.43
CA MET A 187 -11.60 -3.54 13.81
C MET A 187 -12.89 -3.16 14.59
N LEU A 188 -13.95 -2.74 13.88
CA LEU A 188 -15.22 -2.35 14.50
C LEU A 188 -16.08 -3.52 14.99
N VAL A 189 -15.62 -4.76 14.92
CA VAL A 189 -16.32 -5.93 15.51
C VAL A 189 -16.58 -5.78 17.01
N THR A 190 -15.84 -4.90 17.68
CA THR A 190 -15.96 -4.59 19.11
C THR A 190 -16.99 -3.49 19.44
N VAL A 191 -17.59 -2.84 18.44
CA VAL A 191 -18.56 -1.74 18.64
C VAL A 191 -19.77 -2.15 19.49
N PRO A 192 -20.43 -3.32 19.29
CA PRO A 192 -21.56 -3.70 20.14
C PRO A 192 -21.20 -3.74 21.63
N PHE A 193 -19.99 -4.20 21.97
CA PHE A 193 -19.47 -4.19 23.34
C PHE A 193 -19.23 -2.76 23.84
N VAL A 194 -18.64 -1.89 23.02
CA VAL A 194 -18.46 -0.47 23.33
C VAL A 194 -19.80 0.23 23.62
N LEU A 195 -20.85 -0.04 22.85
CA LEU A 195 -22.18 0.54 23.09
C LEU A 195 -22.77 0.10 24.43
N LEU A 196 -22.51 -1.14 24.88
CA LEU A 196 -22.92 -1.62 26.20
C LEU A 196 -22.17 -0.90 27.33
N LEU A 197 -20.89 -0.59 27.15
CA LEU A 197 -20.13 0.25 28.10
C LEU A 197 -20.71 1.66 28.15
N LEU A 198 -21.09 2.24 27.00
CA LEU A 198 -21.70 3.57 26.95
C LEU A 198 -23.10 3.61 27.58
N ASP A 199 -23.87 2.53 27.47
CA ASP A 199 -25.12 2.37 28.21
C ASP A 199 -24.87 2.37 29.72
N TYR A 200 -23.75 1.82 30.19
CA TYR A 200 -23.39 1.85 31.60
C TYR A 200 -23.00 3.27 32.05
N TRP A 201 -22.08 3.90 31.33
CA TRP A 201 -21.74 5.31 31.48
C TRP A 201 -21.23 5.86 30.14
N PRO A 202 -21.66 7.05 29.69
CA PRO A 202 -22.37 8.08 30.46
C PRO A 202 -23.90 7.96 30.46
N LEU A 203 -24.50 7.04 29.69
CA LEU A 203 -25.95 7.06 29.45
C LEU A 203 -26.79 6.54 30.63
N GLY A 204 -26.22 5.72 31.51
CA GLY A 204 -26.90 5.23 32.73
C GLY A 204 -28.08 4.29 32.50
N ARG A 205 -28.23 3.71 31.30
CA ARG A 205 -29.37 2.89 30.87
C ARG A 205 -29.43 1.51 31.54
N TRP A 206 -28.39 1.11 32.27
CA TRP A 206 -28.39 -0.11 33.09
C TRP A 206 -29.17 0.05 34.41
N ARG A 207 -29.51 1.28 34.83
CA ARG A 207 -30.05 1.56 36.17
C ARG A 207 -31.54 1.94 36.22
N SER A 208 -32.22 2.16 35.10
CA SER A 208 -33.56 2.76 35.10
C SER A 208 -34.71 1.77 34.95
N GLY A 209 -35.47 1.61 36.04
CA GLY A 209 -36.94 1.47 36.03
C GLY A 209 -37.67 2.83 36.03
N GLU A 210 -36.97 3.96 36.23
CA GLU A 210 -37.49 5.31 36.03
C GLU A 210 -36.54 6.11 35.13
N ALA A 211 -37.09 6.87 34.18
CA ALA A 211 -36.33 7.67 33.23
C ALA A 211 -35.41 8.67 33.97
N PRO A 212 -34.12 8.76 33.64
CA PRO A 212 -33.21 9.65 34.36
C PRO A 212 -33.54 11.12 34.06
N ASP A 213 -33.80 11.90 35.11
CA ASP A 213 -33.75 13.36 35.02
C ASP A 213 -32.31 13.79 34.75
N LEU A 214 -32.03 14.24 33.53
CA LEU A 214 -30.70 14.67 33.10
C LEU A 214 -30.16 15.87 33.92
N ARG A 215 -30.98 16.51 34.75
CA ARG A 215 -30.58 17.61 35.65
C ARG A 215 -29.93 17.14 36.95
N THR A 216 -30.22 15.94 37.45
CA THR A 216 -29.64 15.42 38.71
C THR A 216 -28.25 14.80 38.54
N LEU A 217 -27.80 14.56 37.31
CA LEU A 217 -26.42 14.15 36.99
C LEU A 217 -25.35 15.25 37.22
N GLN A 218 -25.76 16.45 37.62
CA GLN A 218 -24.86 17.58 37.93
C GLN A 218 -24.43 17.67 39.40
N GLN A 219 -24.96 16.84 40.31
CA GLN A 219 -24.57 16.85 41.73
C GLN A 219 -24.23 15.44 42.25
N PRO A 220 -23.06 15.24 42.89
CA PRO A 220 -22.84 14.09 43.75
C PRO A 220 -23.27 14.45 45.17
N SER A 221 -24.57 14.49 45.45
CA SER A 221 -25.06 14.51 46.83
C SER A 221 -25.37 13.09 47.28
N LEU A 222 -24.82 12.75 48.46
CA LEU A 222 -25.08 11.69 49.47
C LEU A 222 -26.26 10.71 49.25
N PRO A 223 -26.23 9.50 49.83
CA PRO A 223 -27.13 8.39 49.48
C PRO A 223 -28.62 8.78 49.65
N PRO A 224 -29.52 8.25 48.80
CA PRO A 224 -30.94 8.57 48.91
C PRO A 224 -31.52 7.95 50.18
N THR A 225 -32.16 8.78 50.98
CA THR A 225 -33.10 8.36 52.02
C THR A 225 -34.27 7.62 51.39
N HIS A 226 -34.69 6.54 52.05
CA HIS A 226 -35.83 5.71 51.68
C HIS A 226 -37.06 6.53 51.29
N HIS A 227 -37.55 6.32 50.07
CA HIS A 227 -38.94 6.62 49.72
C HIS A 227 -39.59 5.35 49.17
N THR A 228 -40.58 4.90 49.92
CA THR A 228 -41.56 3.86 49.63
C THR A 228 -42.58 4.36 48.60
N GLY A 229 -42.83 3.62 47.52
CA GLY A 229 -43.92 3.93 46.58
C GLY A 229 -43.92 3.03 45.34
N ILE A 230 -44.97 2.24 45.17
CA ILE A 230 -45.15 1.12 44.22
C ILE A 230 -45.27 1.58 42.75
N SER A 231 -44.47 1.01 41.83
CA SER A 231 -44.94 0.39 40.56
C SER A 231 -43.80 -0.21 39.71
N GLY A 232 -43.90 -1.51 39.39
CA GLY A 232 -43.23 -2.12 38.22
C GLY A 232 -41.70 -2.24 38.22
N GLU A 233 -41.07 -2.71 39.30
CA GLU A 233 -39.62 -2.97 39.34
C GLU A 233 -39.19 -4.02 38.30
N THR A 234 -38.63 -3.57 37.17
CA THR A 234 -37.86 -4.45 36.29
C THR A 234 -36.45 -4.59 36.88
N GLY A 235 -36.14 -5.77 37.42
CA GLY A 235 -34.83 -6.04 38.01
C GLY A 235 -33.67 -5.80 37.03
N PRO A 236 -32.46 -5.45 37.52
CA PRO A 236 -31.31 -5.03 36.70
C PRO A 236 -30.91 -6.05 35.62
N TRP A 237 -31.17 -7.34 35.86
CA TRP A 237 -30.96 -8.42 34.88
C TRP A 237 -31.89 -8.34 33.66
N ARG A 238 -33.17 -7.95 33.83
CA ARG A 238 -34.11 -7.77 32.71
C ARG A 238 -33.73 -6.55 31.86
N THR A 239 -33.27 -5.47 32.51
CA THR A 239 -32.78 -4.26 31.82
C THR A 239 -31.50 -4.54 31.04
N GLY A 240 -30.55 -5.27 31.63
CA GLY A 240 -29.33 -5.71 30.93
C GLY A 240 -29.63 -6.62 29.73
N PHE A 241 -30.51 -7.61 29.89
CA PHE A 241 -30.93 -8.49 28.80
C PHE A 241 -31.59 -7.71 27.65
N ASN A 242 -32.45 -6.74 27.95
CA ASN A 242 -33.08 -5.90 26.94
C ASN A 242 -32.06 -5.06 26.17
N LEU A 243 -31.04 -4.52 26.85
CA LEU A 243 -29.96 -3.79 26.20
C LEU A 243 -29.15 -4.73 25.30
N VAL A 244 -28.78 -5.93 25.73
CA VAL A 244 -28.06 -6.90 24.88
C VAL A 244 -28.92 -7.29 23.67
N ARG A 245 -30.22 -7.54 23.88
CA ARG A 245 -31.16 -7.84 22.80
C ARG A 245 -31.27 -6.70 21.78
N GLU A 246 -31.25 -5.44 22.22
CA GLU A 246 -31.20 -4.28 21.33
C GLU A 246 -29.97 -4.31 20.41
N LYS A 247 -28.83 -4.84 20.86
CA LYS A 247 -27.58 -4.90 20.08
C LYS A 247 -27.48 -6.20 19.27
N TRP A 248 -28.41 -7.16 19.40
CA TRP A 248 -28.35 -8.41 18.65
C TRP A 248 -28.21 -8.22 17.13
N PRO A 249 -28.92 -7.28 16.48
CA PRO A 249 -28.69 -7.01 15.06
C PRO A 249 -27.28 -6.54 14.73
N LEU A 250 -26.62 -5.83 15.65
CA LEU A 250 -25.22 -5.42 15.49
C LEU A 250 -24.27 -6.61 15.66
N PHE A 251 -24.55 -7.51 16.60
CA PHE A 251 -23.81 -8.77 16.75
C PHE A 251 -23.92 -9.66 15.51
N LEU A 252 -25.12 -9.75 14.92
CA LEU A 252 -25.35 -10.48 13.66
C LEU A 252 -24.59 -9.88 12.47
N LEU A 253 -24.26 -8.57 12.52
CA LEU A 253 -23.48 -7.90 11.48
C LEU A 253 -21.97 -8.12 11.63
N VAL A 254 -21.45 -8.14 12.87
CA VAL A 254 -20.00 -8.30 13.11
C VAL A 254 -19.53 -9.75 12.93
N VAL A 255 -20.39 -10.75 13.14
CA VAL A 255 -20.01 -12.17 12.99
C VAL A 255 -19.57 -12.51 11.56
N PRO A 256 -20.33 -12.18 10.49
CA PRO A 256 -19.87 -12.34 9.12
C PRO A 256 -18.56 -11.60 8.82
N ALA A 257 -18.37 -10.39 9.35
CA ALA A 257 -17.13 -9.64 9.15
C ALA A 257 -15.91 -10.37 9.75
N CYS A 258 -16.05 -10.98 10.93
CA CYS A 258 -15.00 -11.84 11.50
C CYS A 258 -14.69 -13.04 10.60
N VAL A 259 -15.71 -13.71 10.07
CA VAL A 259 -15.55 -14.88 9.18
C VAL A 259 -14.81 -14.49 7.90
N VAL A 260 -15.25 -13.40 7.24
CA VAL A 260 -14.61 -12.89 6.01
C VAL A 260 -13.17 -12.48 6.27
N THR A 261 -12.88 -11.86 7.43
CA THR A 261 -11.51 -11.48 7.80
C THR A 261 -10.60 -12.71 7.93
N VAL A 262 -11.05 -13.75 8.63
CA VAL A 262 -10.28 -14.99 8.79
C VAL A 262 -10.10 -15.69 7.45
N TRP A 263 -11.13 -15.71 6.60
CA TRP A 263 -11.03 -16.27 5.25
C TRP A 263 -9.99 -15.52 4.41
N ALA A 264 -10.08 -14.20 4.29
CA ALA A 264 -9.15 -13.38 3.51
C ALA A 264 -7.69 -13.55 3.97
N GLN A 265 -7.46 -13.63 5.29
CA GLN A 265 -6.10 -13.80 5.83
C GLN A 265 -5.56 -15.24 5.67
N ARG A 266 -6.43 -16.25 5.64
CA ARG A 266 -6.02 -17.64 5.37
C ARG A 266 -5.61 -17.83 3.91
N GLU A 267 -6.38 -17.26 2.99
CA GLU A 267 -6.13 -17.37 1.55
C GLU A 267 -4.72 -16.91 1.17
N PHE A 268 -4.26 -15.82 1.78
CA PHE A 268 -2.93 -15.25 1.56
C PHE A 268 -1.86 -15.75 2.54
N GLY A 269 -2.14 -16.78 3.34
CA GLY A 269 -1.17 -17.37 4.29
C GLY A 269 -0.69 -16.41 5.40
N ALA A 270 -1.39 -15.30 5.64
CA ALA A 270 -0.97 -14.27 6.59
C ALA A 270 -1.19 -14.66 8.06
N LEU A 271 -2.05 -15.65 8.33
CA LEU A 271 -2.26 -16.18 9.68
C LEU A 271 -1.12 -17.10 10.09
N SER A 272 -0.44 -16.76 11.18
CA SER A 272 0.58 -17.62 11.76
C SER A 272 -0.06 -18.90 12.32
N SER A 273 0.55 -20.05 12.03
CA SER A 273 0.15 -21.33 12.59
C SER A 273 0.44 -21.40 14.09
N LEU A 274 -0.20 -22.33 14.82
CA LEU A 274 0.14 -22.59 16.22
C LEU A 274 1.53 -23.24 16.38
N ALA A 275 2.05 -23.86 15.31
CA ALA A 275 3.40 -24.41 15.27
C ALA A 275 4.48 -23.31 15.20
N THR A 276 4.20 -22.20 14.51
CA THR A 276 5.11 -21.05 14.42
C THR A 276 4.99 -20.13 15.64
N LEU A 277 3.77 -19.78 16.04
CA LEU A 277 3.50 -18.97 17.22
C LEU A 277 2.57 -19.72 18.18
N SER A 278 3.14 -20.29 19.23
CA SER A 278 2.44 -21.08 20.24
C SER A 278 1.45 -20.24 21.06
N LEU A 279 0.41 -20.88 21.59
CA LEU A 279 -0.60 -20.19 22.40
C LEU A 279 -0.02 -19.44 23.62
N PRO A 280 0.92 -20.00 24.42
CA PRO A 280 1.56 -19.26 25.51
C PRO A 280 2.24 -17.99 25.04
N LEU A 281 2.90 -18.05 23.88
CA LEU A 281 3.61 -16.90 23.34
C LEU A 281 2.66 -15.80 22.87
N ARG A 282 1.52 -16.17 22.26
CA ARG A 282 0.46 -15.22 21.90
C ARG A 282 -0.15 -14.55 23.14
N LEU A 283 -0.36 -15.30 24.22
CA LEU A 283 -0.86 -14.77 25.49
C LEU A 283 0.15 -13.79 26.13
N LEU A 284 1.43 -14.15 26.15
CA LEU A 284 2.50 -13.25 26.62
C LEU A 284 2.57 -11.97 25.77
N ASN A 285 2.51 -12.09 24.43
CA ASN A 285 2.47 -10.94 23.54
C ASN A 285 1.23 -10.07 23.79
N ALA A 286 0.07 -10.66 24.07
CA ALA A 286 -1.16 -9.93 24.36
C ALA A 286 -1.05 -9.09 25.64
N LEU A 287 -0.52 -9.69 26.73
CA LEU A 287 -0.27 -9.01 27.99
C LEU A 287 0.72 -7.85 27.81
N ASP A 288 1.81 -8.13 27.09
CA ASP A 288 2.85 -7.15 26.79
C ASP A 288 2.34 -6.04 25.86
N GLY A 289 1.45 -6.37 24.92
CA GLY A 289 0.84 -5.44 23.99
C GLY A 289 -0.09 -4.45 24.67
N TRP A 290 -0.93 -4.89 25.62
CA TRP A 290 -1.72 -3.94 26.41
C TRP A 290 -0.82 -3.00 27.20
N GLY A 291 0.25 -3.53 27.79
CA GLY A 291 1.28 -2.74 28.46
C GLY A 291 1.94 -1.72 27.55
N PHE A 292 2.39 -2.16 26.38
CA PHE A 292 2.98 -1.33 25.34
C PHE A 292 2.06 -0.15 24.96
N TYR A 293 0.77 -0.40 24.73
CA TYR A 293 -0.14 0.68 24.37
C TYR A 293 -0.47 1.62 25.53
N VAL A 294 -0.49 1.14 26.78
CA VAL A 294 -0.57 2.03 27.95
C VAL A 294 0.68 2.90 28.01
N GLU A 295 1.88 2.31 27.88
CA GLU A 295 3.16 3.03 27.84
C GLU A 295 3.14 4.10 26.75
N LYS A 296 2.86 3.73 25.49
CA LYS A 296 2.88 4.66 24.35
C LYS A 296 1.81 5.74 24.41
N THR A 297 0.74 5.55 25.17
CA THR A 297 -0.28 6.59 25.41
C THR A 297 0.24 7.72 26.31
N PHE A 298 1.12 7.40 27.28
CA PHE A 298 1.67 8.39 28.22
C PHE A 298 3.10 8.81 27.89
N TRP A 299 3.84 7.96 27.19
CA TRP A 299 5.21 8.17 26.75
C TRP A 299 5.40 7.68 25.30
N PRO A 300 5.03 8.49 24.30
CA PRO A 300 5.08 8.09 22.88
C PRO A 300 6.50 8.18 22.28
N GLY A 301 7.51 7.74 23.02
CA GLY A 301 8.88 7.64 22.54
C GLY A 301 9.13 6.33 21.76
N GLY A 302 10.04 6.39 20.79
CA GLY A 302 10.50 5.19 20.06
C GLY A 302 9.42 4.54 19.19
N LEU A 303 8.61 5.35 18.51
CA LEU A 303 7.62 4.89 17.55
C LEU A 303 8.26 4.56 16.19
N ALA A 304 7.84 3.45 15.58
CA ALA A 304 8.37 2.90 14.33
C ALA A 304 7.29 2.12 13.56
N CYS A 305 7.47 1.92 12.25
CA CYS A 305 6.55 1.16 11.40
C CYS A 305 6.63 -0.37 11.59
N ILE A 306 7.69 -0.89 12.22
CA ILE A 306 7.94 -2.32 12.36
C ILE A 306 8.33 -2.66 13.80
N TYR A 307 7.53 -3.52 14.44
CA TYR A 307 7.84 -4.15 15.72
C TYR A 307 7.86 -5.67 15.53
N PRO A 308 9.02 -6.29 15.27
CA PRO A 308 9.09 -7.73 15.00
C PRO A 308 8.56 -8.54 16.17
N HIS A 309 7.75 -9.56 15.88
CA HIS A 309 7.25 -10.45 16.91
C HIS A 309 8.43 -11.26 17.51
N PRO A 310 8.64 -11.24 18.84
CA PRO A 310 9.79 -11.89 19.48
C PRO A 310 9.89 -13.38 19.16
N GLY A 311 8.76 -14.07 19.03
CA GLY A 311 8.69 -15.46 18.54
C GLY A 311 9.30 -15.75 17.17
N LEU A 312 9.55 -14.71 16.38
CA LEU A 312 10.16 -14.85 15.06
C LEU A 312 11.65 -14.46 15.12
N VAL A 313 12.03 -13.50 15.96
CA VAL A 313 13.40 -12.92 15.95
C VAL A 313 14.32 -13.45 17.06
N GLU A 314 13.77 -13.89 18.18
CA GLU A 314 14.56 -14.31 19.33
C GLU A 314 14.73 -15.83 19.38
N ALA A 315 15.93 -16.28 19.77
CA ALA A 315 16.19 -17.71 19.99
C ALA A 315 15.42 -18.27 21.19
N ASP A 316 15.22 -17.46 22.24
CA ASP A 316 14.37 -17.78 23.39
C ASP A 316 13.31 -16.67 23.58
N PRO A 317 12.20 -16.74 22.84
CA PRO A 317 11.22 -15.67 22.84
C PRO A 317 10.47 -15.55 24.18
N ILE A 318 10.30 -16.65 24.91
CA ILE A 318 9.63 -16.64 26.21
C ILE A 318 10.47 -15.88 27.23
N ARG A 319 11.79 -16.10 27.28
CA ARG A 319 12.66 -15.30 28.15
C ARG A 319 12.72 -13.84 27.72
N ALA A 320 12.74 -13.57 26.42
CA ALA A 320 12.83 -12.21 25.90
C ALA A 320 11.65 -11.31 26.31
N ILE A 321 10.42 -11.83 26.33
CA ILE A 321 9.23 -11.05 26.71
C ILE A 321 8.64 -11.38 28.08
N GLY A 322 8.94 -12.55 28.64
CA GLY A 322 8.23 -13.11 29.79
C GLY A 322 8.28 -12.22 31.02
N LEU A 323 9.43 -11.60 31.32
CA LEU A 323 9.55 -10.68 32.45
C LEU A 323 8.66 -9.44 32.27
N ARG A 324 8.76 -8.79 31.09
CA ARG A 324 8.00 -7.58 30.78
C ARG A 324 6.49 -7.85 30.77
N ALA A 325 6.07 -8.94 30.13
CA ALA A 325 4.69 -9.40 30.10
C ALA A 325 4.16 -9.69 31.52
N SER A 326 4.99 -10.25 32.40
CA SER A 326 4.61 -10.57 33.80
C SER A 326 4.44 -9.31 34.66
N VAL A 327 5.32 -8.32 34.49
CA VAL A 327 5.16 -6.99 35.12
C VAL A 327 3.87 -6.34 34.67
N TRP A 328 3.61 -6.33 33.36
CA TRP A 328 2.37 -5.80 32.82
C TRP A 328 1.14 -6.56 33.28
N ALA A 329 1.19 -7.88 33.39
CA ALA A 329 0.10 -8.67 33.95
C ALA A 329 -0.26 -8.21 35.37
N GLY A 330 0.73 -7.96 36.24
CA GLY A 330 0.52 -7.40 37.58
C GLY A 330 -0.14 -6.03 37.56
N VAL A 331 0.34 -5.11 36.70
CA VAL A 331 -0.25 -3.77 36.53
C VAL A 331 -1.68 -3.86 36.01
N LEU A 332 -1.95 -4.71 35.01
CA LEU A 332 -3.28 -4.91 34.45
C LEU A 332 -4.26 -5.43 35.50
N VAL A 333 -3.85 -6.38 36.34
CA VAL A 333 -4.68 -6.88 37.45
C VAL A 333 -4.98 -5.76 38.45
N LEU A 334 -3.98 -4.95 38.81
CA LEU A 334 -4.15 -3.83 39.74
C LEU A 334 -5.13 -2.79 39.20
N VAL A 335 -4.92 -2.31 37.97
CA VAL A 335 -5.76 -1.29 37.34
C VAL A 335 -7.18 -1.82 37.11
N THR A 336 -7.32 -3.06 36.65
CA THR A 336 -8.64 -3.70 36.47
C THR A 336 -9.37 -3.81 37.80
N THR A 337 -8.68 -4.24 38.86
CA THR A 337 -9.28 -4.35 40.20
C THR A 337 -9.72 -2.98 40.70
N PHE A 338 -8.89 -1.94 40.52
CA PHE A 338 -9.22 -0.57 40.89
C PHE A 338 -10.43 -0.04 40.11
N ALA A 339 -10.44 -0.22 38.79
CA ALA A 339 -11.53 0.17 37.90
C ALA A 339 -12.85 -0.55 38.27
N VAL A 340 -12.80 -1.84 38.62
CA VAL A 340 -13.98 -2.60 39.06
C VAL A 340 -14.46 -2.16 40.45
N ARG A 341 -13.54 -1.89 41.40
CA ARG A 341 -13.90 -1.41 42.74
C ARG A 341 -14.55 -0.03 42.71
N LEU A 342 -14.07 0.85 41.83
CA LEU A 342 -14.60 2.21 41.69
C LEU A 342 -15.77 2.32 40.71
N ARG A 343 -16.28 1.23 40.15
CA ARG A 343 -17.31 1.27 39.09
C ARG A 343 -18.54 2.12 39.40
N THR A 344 -18.99 2.15 40.65
CA THR A 344 -20.15 2.96 41.05
C THR A 344 -19.80 4.42 41.33
N ARG A 345 -18.59 4.71 41.82
CA ARG A 345 -18.14 6.05 42.23
C ARG A 345 -17.46 6.84 41.09
N ALA A 346 -16.70 6.15 40.26
CA ALA A 346 -15.96 6.69 39.13
C ALA A 346 -16.16 5.80 37.88
N PRO A 347 -17.41 5.71 37.37
CA PRO A 347 -17.75 4.80 36.26
C PRO A 347 -16.97 5.08 34.96
N TYR A 348 -16.48 6.31 34.75
CA TYR A 348 -15.64 6.67 33.62
C TYR A 348 -14.28 5.95 33.61
N LEU A 349 -13.73 5.58 34.79
CA LEU A 349 -12.52 4.77 34.87
C LEU A 349 -12.79 3.34 34.38
N THR A 350 -13.92 2.77 34.79
CA THR A 350 -14.36 1.44 34.35
C THR A 350 -14.64 1.41 32.86
N VAL A 351 -15.43 2.36 32.35
CA VAL A 351 -15.74 2.44 30.92
C VAL A 351 -14.48 2.68 30.10
N GLY A 352 -13.66 3.65 30.49
CA GLY A 352 -12.40 3.93 29.78
C GLY A 352 -11.45 2.74 29.74
N TRP A 353 -11.27 2.05 30.88
CA TRP A 353 -10.40 0.89 30.98
C TRP A 353 -10.88 -0.31 30.16
N PHE A 354 -12.15 -0.70 30.32
CA PHE A 354 -12.70 -1.84 29.57
C PHE A 354 -12.90 -1.55 28.09
N TRP A 355 -13.12 -0.28 27.71
CA TRP A 355 -13.06 0.15 26.32
C TRP A 355 -11.69 -0.13 25.71
N PHE A 356 -10.62 0.30 26.38
CA PHE A 356 -9.25 0.09 25.93
C PHE A 356 -8.94 -1.41 25.81
N LEU A 357 -9.22 -2.20 26.85
CA LEU A 357 -8.97 -3.64 26.82
C LEU A 357 -9.77 -4.33 25.70
N GLY A 358 -11.07 -4.08 25.63
CA GLY A 358 -11.97 -4.75 24.70
C GLY A 358 -11.72 -4.38 23.23
N MET A 359 -11.52 -3.10 22.92
CA MET A 359 -11.22 -2.68 21.54
C MET A 359 -9.83 -3.14 21.06
N SER A 360 -8.91 -3.45 21.97
CA SER A 360 -7.58 -3.94 21.61
C SER A 360 -7.57 -5.43 21.25
N ILE A 361 -8.58 -6.22 21.67
CA ILE A 361 -8.61 -7.69 21.48
C ILE A 361 -8.31 -8.13 20.03
N PRO A 362 -8.90 -7.52 18.98
CA PRO A 362 -8.65 -7.96 17.61
C PRO A 362 -7.20 -7.77 17.13
N VAL A 363 -6.42 -6.91 17.80
CA VAL A 363 -5.10 -6.46 17.33
C VAL A 363 -3.96 -6.74 18.31
N ILE A 364 -4.25 -7.30 19.48
CA ILE A 364 -3.26 -7.54 20.54
C ILE A 364 -2.39 -8.80 20.32
N GLY A 365 -2.61 -9.52 19.22
CA GLY A 365 -1.80 -10.67 18.82
C GLY A 365 -2.32 -12.05 19.27
N LEU A 366 -3.56 -12.14 19.81
CA LEU A 366 -4.21 -13.44 20.09
C LEU A 366 -4.44 -14.24 18.80
N VAL A 367 -4.92 -13.56 17.76
CA VAL A 367 -4.91 -14.06 16.38
C VAL A 367 -3.77 -13.34 15.69
N SER A 368 -2.61 -13.99 15.63
CA SER A 368 -1.39 -13.39 15.06
C SER A 368 -1.47 -13.38 13.54
N VAL A 369 -1.41 -12.18 12.96
CA VAL A 369 -1.40 -11.94 11.51
C VAL A 369 -0.10 -11.21 11.18
N GLY A 370 0.64 -11.75 10.22
CA GLY A 370 1.94 -11.20 9.81
C GLY A 370 3.03 -11.36 10.88
N ALA A 371 4.12 -10.61 10.70
CA ALA A 371 5.35 -10.74 11.51
C ALA A 371 5.47 -9.72 12.65
N GLN A 372 4.43 -8.90 12.88
CA GLN A 372 4.47 -7.80 13.85
C GLN A 372 3.92 -8.23 15.22
N ALA A 373 4.59 -7.84 16.30
CA ALA A 373 4.09 -7.96 17.67
C ALA A 373 3.06 -6.86 17.97
N TYR A 374 3.36 -5.63 17.53
CA TYR A 374 2.56 -4.42 17.72
C TYR A 374 2.60 -3.57 16.45
N ALA A 375 1.71 -2.60 16.38
CA ALA A 375 1.78 -1.47 15.45
C ALA A 375 1.17 -0.21 16.09
N ASP A 376 1.61 0.98 15.70
CA ASP A 376 1.10 2.23 16.29
C ASP A 376 -0.38 2.42 15.92
N ARG A 377 -0.72 2.10 14.67
CA ARG A 377 -2.09 2.10 14.13
C ARG A 377 -3.10 1.27 14.93
N TYR A 378 -2.68 0.19 15.58
CA TYR A 378 -3.58 -0.62 16.40
C TYR A 378 -4.10 0.13 17.63
N ALA A 379 -3.40 1.18 18.06
CA ALA A 379 -3.81 2.05 19.15
C ALA A 379 -4.87 3.09 18.73
N TYR A 380 -5.28 3.15 17.45
CA TYR A 380 -6.11 4.22 16.89
C TYR A 380 -7.42 4.45 17.69
N LEU A 381 -8.31 3.46 17.78
CA LEU A 381 -9.56 3.56 18.56
C LEU A 381 -9.46 3.13 20.03
N PRO A 382 -8.63 2.13 20.43
CA PRO A 382 -8.61 1.66 21.81
C PRO A 382 -8.17 2.73 22.82
N THR A 383 -7.19 3.55 22.47
CA THR A 383 -6.63 4.58 23.38
C THR A 383 -7.62 5.69 23.73
N VAL A 384 -8.72 5.84 22.97
CA VAL A 384 -9.84 6.73 23.34
C VAL A 384 -10.38 6.38 24.73
N GLY A 385 -10.40 5.08 25.10
CA GLY A 385 -10.77 4.62 26.43
C GLY A 385 -9.88 5.20 27.53
N LEU A 386 -8.56 5.24 27.30
CA LEU A 386 -7.62 5.82 28.26
C LEU A 386 -7.78 7.34 28.37
N TYR A 387 -8.03 8.03 27.25
CA TYR A 387 -8.33 9.46 27.27
C TYR A 387 -9.60 9.77 28.08
N ILE A 388 -10.66 8.96 27.93
CA ILE A 388 -11.87 9.07 28.76
C ILE A 388 -11.52 8.97 30.25
N ALA A 389 -10.79 7.92 30.64
CA ALA A 389 -10.44 7.68 32.04
C ALA A 389 -9.67 8.86 32.65
N VAL A 390 -8.67 9.38 31.94
CA VAL A 390 -7.81 10.48 32.39
C VAL A 390 -8.58 11.80 32.45
N VAL A 391 -9.24 12.18 31.36
CA VAL A 391 -9.87 13.51 31.23
C VAL A 391 -11.07 13.64 32.17
N PHE A 392 -11.95 12.62 32.22
CA PHE A 392 -13.09 12.66 33.14
C PHE A 392 -12.67 12.44 34.60
N GLY A 393 -11.56 11.75 34.85
CA GLY A 393 -10.95 11.67 36.18
C GLY A 393 -10.45 13.04 36.66
N ALA A 394 -9.71 13.76 35.83
CA ALA A 394 -9.24 15.11 36.13
C ALA A 394 -10.42 16.08 36.35
N ASP A 395 -11.44 16.02 35.50
CA ASP A 395 -12.64 16.85 35.63
C ASP A 395 -13.46 16.51 36.90
N ALA A 396 -13.52 15.24 37.30
CA ALA A 396 -14.09 14.84 38.58
C ALA A 396 -13.28 15.38 39.78
N LEU A 397 -11.94 15.36 39.72
CA LEU A 397 -11.09 15.97 40.74
C LEU A 397 -11.31 17.48 40.84
N VAL A 398 -11.47 18.18 39.71
CA VAL A 398 -11.80 19.61 39.68
C VAL A 398 -13.15 19.89 40.34
N ARG A 399 -14.16 19.04 40.10
CA ARG A 399 -15.47 19.19 40.76
C ARG A 399 -15.38 19.05 42.29
N VAL A 400 -14.55 18.14 42.79
CA VAL A 400 -14.35 17.94 44.24
C VAL A 400 -13.44 19.03 44.83
N ARG A 401 -12.41 19.45 44.09
CA ARG A 401 -11.43 20.46 44.51
C ARG A 401 -11.23 21.50 43.39
N PRO A 402 -12.07 22.55 43.34
CA PRO A 402 -12.00 23.57 42.28
C PRO A 402 -10.66 24.27 42.12
N ALA A 403 -9.88 24.36 43.22
CA ALA A 403 -8.51 24.91 43.20
C ALA A 403 -7.55 24.14 42.29
N LEU A 404 -7.84 22.88 41.94
CA LEU A 404 -7.04 22.09 41.00
C LEU A 404 -7.29 22.45 39.53
N ARG A 405 -8.28 23.30 39.22
CA ARG A 405 -8.62 23.64 37.84
C ARG A 405 -7.48 24.31 37.07
N PRO A 406 -6.84 25.41 37.56
CA PRO A 406 -5.73 26.02 36.83
C PRO A 406 -4.56 25.07 36.56
N PRO A 407 -4.03 24.31 37.54
CA PRO A 407 -2.90 23.41 37.27
C PRO A 407 -3.28 22.24 36.35
N LEU A 408 -4.48 21.67 36.47
CA LEU A 408 -4.91 20.57 35.59
C LEU A 408 -5.18 21.03 34.16
N VAL A 409 -5.74 22.22 33.95
CA VAL A 409 -5.88 22.81 32.61
C VAL A 409 -4.51 23.15 32.04
N GLY A 410 -3.62 23.75 32.83
CA GLY A 410 -2.23 24.02 32.43
C GLY A 410 -1.49 22.75 32.00
N ALA A 411 -1.62 21.66 32.79
CA ALA A 411 -1.06 20.36 32.45
C ALA A 411 -1.66 19.77 31.17
N ALA A 412 -2.98 19.87 30.97
CA ALA A 412 -3.63 19.38 29.75
C ALA A 412 -3.15 20.14 28.51
N VAL A 413 -3.02 21.47 28.59
CA VAL A 413 -2.48 22.29 27.49
C VAL A 413 -1.01 21.97 27.22
N ALA A 414 -0.19 21.86 28.27
CA ALA A 414 1.22 21.49 28.12
C ALA A 414 1.38 20.09 27.48
N ALA A 415 0.56 19.12 27.91
CA ALA A 415 0.52 17.80 27.29
C ALA A 415 0.09 17.87 25.83
N SER A 416 -0.94 18.66 25.48
CA SER A 416 -1.36 18.84 24.08
C SER A 416 -0.26 19.46 23.21
N LEU A 417 0.48 20.45 23.73
CA LEU A 417 1.60 21.07 23.03
C LEU A 417 2.78 20.09 22.85
N ALA A 418 3.13 19.34 23.90
CA ALA A 418 4.17 18.32 23.85
C ALA A 418 3.83 17.22 22.82
N LEU A 419 2.60 16.69 22.87
CA LEU A 419 2.12 15.70 21.91
C LEU A 419 2.14 16.26 20.48
N THR A 420 1.68 17.49 20.27
CA THR A 420 1.74 18.17 18.96
C THR A 420 3.19 18.26 18.45
N ALA A 421 4.13 18.66 19.31
CA ALA A 421 5.54 18.75 18.95
C ALA A 421 6.13 17.38 18.59
N THR A 422 5.83 16.33 19.37
CA THR A 422 6.29 14.97 19.08
C THR A 422 5.69 14.42 17.78
N THR A 423 4.42 14.69 17.51
CA THR A 423 3.75 14.34 16.25
C THR A 423 4.43 15.02 15.06
N ARG A 424 4.69 16.33 15.17
CA ARG A 424 5.43 17.08 14.14
C ARG A 424 6.83 16.54 13.91
N ALA A 425 7.54 16.15 14.97
CA ALA A 425 8.87 15.58 14.87
C ALA A 425 8.88 14.17 14.25
N GLN A 426 7.78 13.41 14.37
CA GLN A 426 7.66 12.07 13.79
C GLN A 426 7.30 12.09 12.30
N LEU A 427 6.53 13.07 11.82
CA LEU A 427 6.05 13.10 10.43
C LEU A 427 7.14 12.87 9.36
N PRO A 428 8.34 13.49 9.45
CA PRO A 428 9.38 13.28 8.44
C PRO A 428 9.83 11.82 8.28
N SER A 429 9.63 10.96 9.30
CA SER A 429 9.95 9.53 9.15
C SER A 429 9.03 8.81 8.17
N TRP A 430 7.89 9.39 7.80
CA TRP A 430 6.94 8.82 6.84
C TRP A 430 7.05 9.50 5.46
N LYS A 431 8.12 10.26 5.21
CA LYS A 431 8.29 11.01 3.96
C LYS A 431 8.52 10.10 2.75
N ASN A 432 9.36 9.08 2.90
CA ASN A 432 9.71 8.12 1.86
C ASN A 432 10.18 6.80 2.51
N GLY A 433 10.41 5.76 1.69
CA GLY A 433 10.84 4.44 2.16
C GLY A 433 12.15 4.47 2.98
N GLU A 434 13.14 5.25 2.53
CA GLU A 434 14.43 5.38 3.22
C GLU A 434 14.28 5.95 4.63
N ALA A 435 13.57 7.09 4.78
CA ALA A 435 13.33 7.71 6.08
C ALA A 435 12.54 6.79 7.03
N LEU A 436 11.59 6.03 6.48
CA LEU A 436 10.74 5.11 7.23
C LEU A 436 11.53 3.95 7.82
N TYR A 437 12.33 3.27 7.01
CA TYR A 437 13.11 2.12 7.47
C TYR A 437 14.34 2.53 8.26
N THR A 438 14.95 3.68 7.95
CA THR A 438 16.01 4.27 8.79
C THR A 438 15.48 4.56 10.19
N ARG A 439 14.28 5.14 10.31
CA ARG A 439 13.66 5.35 11.62
C ARG A 439 13.38 4.03 12.34
N ALA A 440 12.90 3.01 11.64
CA ALA A 440 12.69 1.69 12.24
C ALA A 440 14.00 1.11 12.81
N LEU A 441 15.13 1.27 12.11
CA LEU A 441 16.45 0.82 12.57
C LEU A 441 16.98 1.66 13.74
N GLN A 442 16.69 2.95 13.81
CA GLN A 442 17.03 3.77 14.99
C GLN A 442 16.30 3.32 16.26
N VAL A 443 15.05 2.85 16.12
CA VAL A 443 14.25 2.35 17.25
C VAL A 443 14.63 0.91 17.58
N ARG A 444 14.92 0.08 16.57
CA ARG A 444 15.34 -1.31 16.71
C ARG A 444 16.39 -1.66 15.66
N GLU A 445 17.65 -1.54 16.05
CA GLU A 445 18.80 -1.80 15.17
C GLU A 445 18.79 -3.23 14.62
N ARG A 446 18.43 -4.22 15.44
CA ARG A 446 18.40 -5.64 15.05
C ARG A 446 17.10 -6.05 14.35
N SER A 447 16.67 -5.32 13.33
CA SER A 447 15.47 -5.62 12.55
C SER A 447 15.80 -6.08 11.13
N HIS A 448 15.84 -7.41 10.90
CA HIS A 448 16.08 -7.99 9.57
C HIS A 448 15.04 -7.55 8.53
N VAL A 449 13.78 -7.29 8.91
CA VAL A 449 12.75 -6.77 7.99
C VAL A 449 13.08 -5.34 7.56
N ALA A 450 13.45 -4.46 8.51
CA ALA A 450 13.77 -3.07 8.18
C ALA A 450 15.06 -2.99 7.34
N HIS A 451 16.08 -3.79 7.66
CA HIS A 451 17.28 -3.93 6.83
C HIS A 451 16.95 -4.43 5.42
N ASN A 452 16.11 -5.46 5.29
CA ASN A 452 15.68 -5.98 4.00
C ASN A 452 14.97 -4.93 3.14
N ASN A 453 14.02 -4.22 3.75
CA ASN A 453 13.20 -3.26 3.01
C ASN A 453 13.98 -1.99 2.68
N LEU A 454 14.87 -1.53 3.58
CA LEU A 454 15.80 -0.44 3.27
C LEU A 454 16.74 -0.84 2.13
N GLY A 455 17.25 -2.08 2.15
CA GLY A 455 18.03 -2.64 1.04
C GLY A 455 17.27 -2.62 -0.29
N LYS A 456 15.98 -2.99 -0.30
CA LYS A 456 15.12 -2.91 -1.50
C LYS A 456 15.00 -1.46 -2.01
N VAL A 457 14.68 -0.51 -1.12
CA VAL A 457 14.57 0.91 -1.48
C VAL A 457 15.87 1.44 -2.07
N LEU A 458 17.01 1.11 -1.46
CA LEU A 458 18.33 1.52 -1.96
C LEU A 458 18.67 0.88 -3.31
N MET A 459 18.17 -0.32 -3.61
CA MET A 459 18.31 -0.94 -4.93
C MET A 459 17.49 -0.19 -6.00
N GLU A 460 16.27 0.22 -5.66
CA GLU A 460 15.40 1.01 -6.54
C GLU A 460 16.01 2.39 -6.85
N GLU A 461 16.80 2.93 -5.91
CA GLU A 461 17.62 4.16 -6.08
C GLU A 461 19.00 3.92 -6.73
N GLU A 462 19.30 2.69 -7.17
CA GLU A 462 20.59 2.26 -7.74
C GLU A 462 21.82 2.43 -6.80
N ARG A 463 21.59 2.61 -5.49
CA ARG A 463 22.63 2.70 -4.44
C ARG A 463 23.06 1.31 -3.97
N TYR A 464 23.62 0.52 -4.90
CA TYR A 464 23.85 -0.91 -4.71
C TYR A 464 24.82 -1.27 -3.57
N GLU A 465 25.84 -0.46 -3.28
CA GLU A 465 26.79 -0.76 -2.19
C GLU A 465 26.15 -0.63 -0.81
N GLU A 466 25.36 0.42 -0.58
CA GLU A 466 24.61 0.59 0.66
C GLU A 466 23.51 -0.46 0.79
N ALA A 467 22.80 -0.76 -0.30
CA ALA A 467 21.81 -1.82 -0.34
C ALA A 467 22.41 -3.18 0.07
N LEU A 468 23.61 -3.49 -0.43
CA LEU A 468 24.31 -4.72 -0.13
C LEU A 468 24.57 -4.87 1.38
N ASP A 469 25.12 -3.84 2.03
CA ASP A 469 25.39 -3.85 3.47
C ASP A 469 24.11 -4.11 4.29
N HIS A 470 23.00 -3.43 3.95
CA HIS A 470 21.73 -3.67 4.64
C HIS A 470 21.19 -5.09 4.39
N LEU A 471 21.27 -5.61 3.17
CA LEU A 471 20.79 -6.96 2.86
C LEU A 471 21.65 -8.05 3.51
N GLU A 472 22.97 -7.88 3.57
CA GLU A 472 23.88 -8.79 4.28
C GLU A 472 23.63 -8.76 5.80
N LYS A 473 23.36 -7.58 6.37
CA LYS A 473 22.91 -7.46 7.76
C LYS A 473 21.60 -8.19 8.00
N ALA A 474 20.60 -8.03 7.13
CA ALA A 474 19.34 -8.77 7.23
C ALA A 474 19.56 -10.29 7.20
N GLN A 475 20.40 -10.77 6.28
CA GLN A 475 20.79 -12.18 6.18
C GLN A 475 21.51 -12.66 7.45
N SER A 476 22.42 -11.86 8.02
CA SER A 476 23.16 -12.24 9.22
C SER A 476 22.28 -12.35 10.47
N ILE A 477 21.27 -11.48 10.58
CA ILE A 477 20.32 -11.47 11.69
C ILE A 477 19.36 -12.66 11.57
N ARG A 478 18.85 -12.97 10.37
CA ARG A 478 17.98 -14.12 10.12
C ARG A 478 18.37 -14.84 8.81
N PRO A 479 19.21 -15.90 8.90
CA PRO A 479 19.67 -16.64 7.72
C PRO A 479 18.58 -17.40 6.96
N ASP A 480 17.51 -17.82 7.64
CA ASP A 480 16.33 -18.52 7.10
C ASP A 480 15.25 -17.56 6.57
N PHE A 481 15.52 -16.24 6.53
CA PHE A 481 14.61 -15.31 5.90
C PHE A 481 14.79 -15.31 4.39
N LEU A 482 13.74 -15.69 3.65
CA LEU A 482 13.78 -15.83 2.20
C LEU A 482 14.04 -14.49 1.47
N SER A 483 13.40 -13.39 1.90
CA SER A 483 13.40 -12.12 1.16
C SER A 483 14.80 -11.52 0.90
N PRO A 484 15.71 -11.44 1.89
CA PRO A 484 17.07 -10.95 1.66
C PRO A 484 17.84 -11.76 0.62
N GLN A 485 17.67 -13.08 0.56
CA GLN A 485 18.34 -13.90 -0.45
C GLN A 485 17.86 -13.55 -1.85
N LEU A 486 16.55 -13.33 -2.03
CA LEU A 486 15.99 -12.94 -3.32
C LEU A 486 16.42 -11.52 -3.72
N ASN A 487 16.42 -10.58 -2.78
CA ASN A 487 16.89 -9.22 -3.03
C ASN A 487 18.40 -9.19 -3.34
N LEU A 488 19.22 -9.97 -2.63
CA LEU A 488 20.65 -10.14 -2.94
C LEU A 488 20.85 -10.77 -4.33
N ALA A 489 20.05 -11.76 -4.70
CA ALA A 489 20.11 -12.35 -6.04
C ALA A 489 19.82 -11.30 -7.12
N GLN A 490 18.76 -10.51 -6.93
CA GLN A 490 18.41 -9.42 -7.82
C GLN A 490 19.50 -8.34 -7.89
N LEU A 491 20.04 -7.89 -6.75
CA LEU A 491 21.14 -6.94 -6.69
C LEU A 491 22.38 -7.44 -7.45
N ARG A 492 22.75 -8.71 -7.26
CA ARG A 492 23.90 -9.31 -7.98
C ARG A 492 23.64 -9.43 -9.48
N ARG A 493 22.39 -9.68 -9.89
CA ARG A 493 22.00 -9.70 -11.29
C ARG A 493 22.11 -8.29 -11.90
N ASP A 494 21.58 -7.28 -11.23
CA ASP A 494 21.55 -5.88 -11.70
C ASP A 494 22.95 -5.27 -11.76
N THR A 495 23.85 -5.69 -10.86
CA THR A 495 25.28 -5.32 -10.89
C THR A 495 26.13 -6.16 -11.87
N GLY A 496 25.51 -6.93 -12.77
CA GLY A 496 26.19 -7.69 -13.83
C GLY A 496 26.94 -8.93 -13.35
N ARG A 497 26.60 -9.48 -12.18
CA ARG A 497 27.23 -10.66 -11.56
C ARG A 497 26.23 -11.82 -11.41
N PRO A 498 25.61 -12.33 -12.49
CA PRO A 498 24.57 -13.35 -12.42
C PRO A 498 25.06 -14.70 -11.84
N GLN A 499 26.36 -14.98 -11.86
CA GLN A 499 26.92 -16.17 -11.21
C GLN A 499 26.80 -16.08 -9.68
N LEU A 500 27.01 -14.90 -9.09
CA LEU A 500 26.81 -14.68 -7.65
C LEU A 500 25.32 -14.68 -7.29
N ALA A 501 24.46 -14.18 -8.18
CA ALA A 501 23.01 -14.25 -7.99
C ALA A 501 22.53 -15.69 -7.81
N LEU A 502 23.07 -16.64 -8.60
CA LEU A 502 22.71 -18.05 -8.52
C LEU A 502 22.97 -18.65 -7.13
N ILE A 503 24.03 -18.23 -6.43
CA ILE A 503 24.34 -18.70 -5.07
C ILE A 503 23.22 -18.31 -4.09
N HIS A 504 22.74 -17.06 -4.18
CA HIS A 504 21.66 -16.58 -3.34
C HIS A 504 20.32 -17.25 -3.68
N ILE A 505 20.05 -17.52 -4.96
CA ILE A 505 18.90 -18.32 -5.38
C ILE A 505 18.94 -19.75 -4.83
N GLN A 506 20.10 -20.40 -4.87
CA GLN A 506 20.28 -21.74 -4.29
C GLN A 506 20.01 -21.75 -2.78
N ARG A 507 20.47 -20.71 -2.05
CA ARG A 507 20.14 -20.53 -0.63
C ARG A 507 18.65 -20.31 -0.41
N ALA A 508 18.01 -19.46 -1.22
CA ALA A 508 16.57 -19.22 -1.15
C ALA A 508 15.76 -20.52 -1.36
N LEU A 509 16.14 -21.33 -2.35
CA LEU A 509 15.52 -22.63 -2.63
C LEU A 509 15.87 -23.71 -1.59
N ALA A 510 16.95 -23.55 -0.83
CA ALA A 510 17.24 -24.41 0.32
C ALA A 510 16.36 -24.07 1.53
N ILE A 511 15.96 -22.81 1.69
CA ILE A 511 15.01 -22.35 2.72
C ILE A 511 13.60 -22.83 2.37
N ASP A 512 13.15 -22.56 1.15
CA ASP A 512 11.85 -23.01 0.64
C ASP A 512 11.99 -23.55 -0.80
N PRO A 513 12.07 -24.88 -0.96
CA PRO A 513 12.16 -25.52 -2.27
C PRO A 513 10.94 -25.30 -3.17
N SER A 514 9.78 -24.96 -2.58
CA SER A 514 8.51 -24.77 -3.27
C SER A 514 8.20 -23.32 -3.62
N SER A 515 9.05 -22.39 -3.20
CA SER A 515 8.83 -20.95 -3.40
C SER A 515 8.72 -20.58 -4.88
N ALA A 516 7.51 -20.25 -5.33
CA ALA A 516 7.27 -19.76 -6.69
C ALA A 516 8.14 -18.54 -6.99
N ARG A 517 8.20 -17.58 -6.06
CA ARG A 517 9.03 -16.37 -6.18
C ARG A 517 10.51 -16.71 -6.35
N ALA A 518 11.07 -17.67 -5.60
CA ALA A 518 12.46 -18.07 -5.78
C ALA A 518 12.71 -18.71 -7.15
N HIS A 519 11.79 -19.52 -7.66
CA HIS A 519 11.87 -20.09 -9.02
C HIS A 519 11.73 -19.03 -10.12
N ALA A 520 10.93 -17.97 -9.92
CA ALA A 520 10.85 -16.82 -10.83
C ALA A 520 12.22 -16.14 -11.00
N TYR A 521 12.84 -15.73 -9.90
CA TYR A 521 14.19 -15.13 -9.94
C TYR A 521 15.24 -16.11 -10.49
N HIS A 522 15.11 -17.41 -10.20
CA HIS A 522 15.98 -18.43 -10.77
C HIS A 522 15.88 -18.48 -12.30
N ALA A 523 14.66 -18.41 -12.84
CA ALA A 523 14.43 -18.38 -14.29
C ALA A 523 15.10 -17.16 -14.94
N LEU A 524 14.96 -15.98 -14.33
CA LEU A 524 15.60 -14.74 -14.80
C LEU A 524 17.13 -14.86 -14.81
N VAL A 525 17.72 -15.32 -13.70
CA VAL A 525 19.18 -15.50 -13.59
C VAL A 525 19.70 -16.53 -14.58
N LEU A 526 19.03 -17.68 -14.73
CA LEU A 526 19.42 -18.72 -15.69
C LEU A 526 19.30 -18.27 -17.14
N ARG A 527 18.27 -17.47 -17.46
CA ARG A 527 18.09 -16.86 -18.78
C ARG A 527 19.26 -15.94 -19.11
N ASP A 528 19.69 -15.13 -18.15
CA ASP A 528 20.81 -14.19 -18.34
C ASP A 528 22.16 -14.89 -18.43
N LEU A 529 22.31 -16.04 -17.76
CA LEU A 529 23.45 -16.96 -17.93
C LEU A 529 23.40 -17.76 -19.25
N GLY A 530 22.33 -17.61 -20.05
CA GLY A 530 22.14 -18.32 -21.32
C GLY A 530 21.69 -19.78 -21.19
N ASN A 531 21.44 -20.28 -19.98
CA ASN A 531 20.93 -21.63 -19.75
C ASN A 531 19.40 -21.67 -19.93
N LEU A 532 18.95 -21.44 -21.15
CA LEU A 532 17.53 -21.35 -21.52
C LEU A 532 16.71 -22.61 -21.16
N PRO A 533 17.21 -23.86 -21.32
CA PRO A 533 16.44 -25.05 -20.92
C PRO A 533 16.21 -25.14 -19.41
N ALA A 534 17.18 -24.74 -18.59
CA ALA A 534 16.99 -24.70 -17.13
C ALA A 534 16.08 -23.54 -16.72
N ALA A 535 16.20 -22.38 -17.39
CA ALA A 535 15.33 -21.24 -17.17
C ALA A 535 13.86 -21.59 -17.44
N LEU A 536 13.59 -22.35 -18.51
CA LEU A 536 12.24 -22.81 -18.84
C LEU A 536 11.65 -23.69 -17.72
N ARG A 537 12.43 -24.64 -17.18
CA ARG A 537 11.97 -25.47 -16.04
C ARG A 537 11.73 -24.65 -14.78
N ALA A 538 12.56 -23.63 -14.53
CA ALA A 538 12.40 -22.77 -13.38
C ALA A 538 11.11 -21.93 -13.49
N VAL A 539 10.83 -21.30 -14.64
CA VAL A 539 9.58 -20.54 -14.80
C VAL A 539 8.35 -21.45 -14.75
N GLU A 540 8.43 -22.69 -15.25
CA GLU A 540 7.35 -23.68 -15.11
C GLU A 540 7.07 -24.06 -13.65
N ARG A 541 8.11 -24.12 -12.79
CA ARG A 541 7.94 -24.31 -11.34
C ARG A 541 7.35 -23.09 -10.66
N SER A 542 7.71 -21.88 -11.10
CA SER A 542 7.07 -20.66 -10.61
C SER A 542 5.58 -20.65 -10.93
N LEU A 543 5.22 -20.96 -12.18
CA LEU A 543 3.84 -21.06 -12.65
C LEU A 543 3.06 -22.23 -12.02
N ALA A 544 3.72 -23.19 -11.38
CA ALA A 544 3.02 -24.22 -10.61
C ALA A 544 2.37 -23.64 -9.32
N GLY A 545 2.92 -22.54 -8.78
CA GLY A 545 2.34 -21.83 -7.64
C GLY A 545 1.20 -20.89 -8.03
N ASP A 546 1.38 -20.13 -9.09
CA ASP A 546 0.31 -19.34 -9.72
C ASP A 546 0.33 -19.55 -11.26
N PRO A 547 -0.57 -20.39 -11.80
CA PRO A 547 -0.63 -20.68 -13.23
C PRO A 547 -1.03 -19.50 -14.12
N GLU A 548 -1.56 -18.44 -13.53
CA GLU A 548 -2.11 -17.28 -14.22
C GLU A 548 -1.31 -15.99 -13.96
N ASP A 549 -0.14 -16.09 -13.34
CA ASP A 549 0.79 -14.98 -13.16
C ASP A 549 1.26 -14.46 -14.54
N ALA A 550 0.78 -13.25 -14.90
CA ALA A 550 1.02 -12.62 -16.18
C ALA A 550 2.52 -12.39 -16.44
N GLU A 551 3.28 -12.00 -15.43
CA GLU A 551 4.71 -11.72 -15.54
C GLU A 551 5.49 -13.01 -15.80
N GLN A 552 5.14 -14.10 -15.10
CA GLN A 552 5.80 -15.40 -15.33
C GLN A 552 5.39 -16.04 -16.66
N LEU A 553 4.14 -15.86 -17.10
CA LEU A 553 3.71 -16.24 -18.45
C LEU A 553 4.49 -15.49 -19.53
N PHE A 554 4.67 -14.18 -19.35
CA PHE A 554 5.52 -13.37 -20.23
C PHE A 554 6.97 -13.84 -20.23
N ASN A 555 7.58 -14.05 -19.05
CA ASN A 555 8.95 -14.55 -18.92
C ASN A 555 9.13 -15.91 -19.59
N ARG A 556 8.15 -16.81 -19.47
CA ARG A 556 8.11 -18.08 -20.20
C ARG A 556 8.09 -17.85 -21.71
N GLY A 557 7.27 -16.93 -22.19
CA GLY A 557 7.23 -16.53 -23.60
C GLY A 557 8.59 -16.04 -24.11
N VAL A 558 9.28 -15.19 -23.34
CA VAL A 558 10.62 -14.68 -23.68
C VAL A 558 11.64 -15.82 -23.78
N ILE A 559 11.65 -16.74 -22.82
CA ILE A 559 12.56 -17.89 -22.81
C ILE A 559 12.28 -18.81 -24.01
N LEU A 560 11.01 -19.10 -24.31
CA LEU A 560 10.60 -19.92 -25.46
C LEU A 560 10.96 -19.28 -26.80
N ALA A 561 10.80 -17.96 -26.93
CA ALA A 561 11.18 -17.24 -28.13
C ALA A 561 12.70 -17.33 -28.38
N LYS A 562 13.52 -17.23 -27.32
CA LYS A 562 14.98 -17.43 -27.41
C LYS A 562 15.38 -18.86 -27.76
N LEU A 563 14.56 -19.85 -27.38
CA LEU A 563 14.69 -21.25 -27.79
C LEU A 563 14.15 -21.55 -29.20
N ALA A 564 13.73 -20.52 -29.95
CA ALA A 564 13.07 -20.64 -31.27
C ALA A 564 11.75 -21.44 -31.25
N ARG A 565 11.12 -21.62 -30.08
CA ARG A 565 9.80 -22.26 -29.91
C ARG A 565 8.69 -21.21 -30.05
N HIS A 566 8.59 -20.64 -31.24
CA HIS A 566 7.78 -19.45 -31.52
C HIS A 566 6.29 -19.63 -31.24
N GLU A 567 5.69 -20.76 -31.61
CA GLU A 567 4.27 -21.02 -31.38
C GLU A 567 3.90 -21.10 -29.89
N GLU A 568 4.77 -21.69 -29.07
CA GLU A 568 4.56 -21.76 -27.63
C GLU A 568 4.83 -20.41 -26.96
N ALA A 569 5.78 -19.64 -27.47
CA ALA A 569 6.01 -18.26 -27.03
C ALA A 569 4.78 -17.39 -27.30
N ARG A 570 4.16 -17.51 -28.50
CA ARG A 570 2.93 -16.79 -28.86
C ARG A 570 1.83 -17.06 -27.84
N ARG A 571 1.52 -18.35 -27.59
CA ARG A 571 0.49 -18.75 -26.62
C ARG A 571 0.77 -18.24 -25.20
N ALA A 572 2.04 -18.20 -24.81
CA ALA A 572 2.43 -17.67 -23.50
C ALA A 572 2.16 -16.15 -23.39
N TYR A 573 2.49 -15.38 -24.43
CA TYR A 573 2.17 -13.96 -24.48
C TYR A 573 0.66 -13.70 -24.55
N GLU A 574 -0.08 -14.46 -25.35
CA GLU A 574 -1.56 -14.37 -25.42
C GLU A 574 -2.19 -14.60 -24.04
N ARG A 575 -1.78 -15.65 -23.33
CA ARG A 575 -2.25 -15.90 -21.96
C ARG A 575 -1.85 -14.80 -20.97
N ALA A 576 -0.65 -14.24 -21.08
CA ALA A 576 -0.25 -13.10 -20.27
C ALA A 576 -1.17 -11.89 -20.51
N LEU A 577 -1.56 -11.65 -21.77
CA LEU A 577 -2.45 -10.55 -22.17
C LEU A 577 -3.93 -10.80 -21.83
N GLU A 578 -4.36 -12.06 -21.72
CA GLU A 578 -5.68 -12.40 -21.16
C GLU A 578 -5.79 -12.00 -19.68
N ARG A 579 -4.68 -12.06 -18.95
CA ARG A 579 -4.59 -11.71 -17.52
C ARG A 579 -4.33 -10.24 -17.29
N GLN A 580 -3.42 -9.67 -18.07
CA GLN A 580 -3.07 -8.26 -18.04
C GLN A 580 -3.17 -7.66 -19.46
N PRO A 581 -4.36 -7.17 -19.84
CA PRO A 581 -4.61 -6.64 -21.19
C PRO A 581 -3.75 -5.43 -21.57
N ASP A 582 -3.18 -4.73 -20.61
CA ASP A 582 -2.33 -3.55 -20.79
C ASP A 582 -0.83 -3.84 -20.63
N PHE A 583 -0.44 -5.12 -20.61
CA PHE A 583 0.97 -5.53 -20.49
C PHE A 583 1.77 -5.17 -21.76
N THR A 584 2.38 -3.99 -21.73
CA THR A 584 3.02 -3.37 -22.90
C THR A 584 4.16 -4.20 -23.46
N ASP A 585 5.05 -4.76 -22.63
CA ASP A 585 6.14 -5.63 -23.08
C ASP A 585 5.65 -6.91 -23.77
N ALA A 586 4.56 -7.51 -23.26
CA ALA A 586 3.95 -8.68 -23.87
C ALA A 586 3.35 -8.35 -25.25
N LEU A 587 2.68 -7.20 -25.40
CA LEU A 587 2.19 -6.71 -26.70
C LEU A 587 3.33 -6.49 -27.70
N VAL A 588 4.43 -5.85 -27.26
CA VAL A 588 5.60 -5.61 -28.13
C VAL A 588 6.24 -6.91 -28.57
N ASN A 589 6.44 -7.87 -27.66
CA ASN A 589 7.05 -9.15 -27.99
C ASN A 589 6.14 -10.02 -28.88
N LEU A 590 4.82 -10.01 -28.65
CA LEU A 590 3.84 -10.66 -29.51
C LEU A 590 3.81 -10.04 -30.92
N GLY A 591 3.77 -8.70 -31.00
CA GLY A 591 3.82 -7.96 -32.26
C GLY A 591 5.11 -8.23 -33.05
N ASN A 592 6.25 -8.27 -32.38
CA ASN A 592 7.54 -8.63 -32.99
C ASN A 592 7.58 -10.09 -33.47
N LEU A 593 6.91 -11.00 -32.77
CA LEU A 593 6.78 -12.39 -33.18
C LEU A 593 5.91 -12.52 -34.45
N HIS A 594 4.78 -11.81 -34.50
CA HIS A 594 3.92 -11.71 -35.68
C HIS A 594 4.64 -11.07 -36.88
N LEU A 595 5.46 -10.04 -36.64
CA LEU A 595 6.27 -9.40 -37.67
C LEU A 595 7.25 -10.40 -38.30
N ARG A 596 7.85 -11.28 -37.50
CA ARG A 596 8.78 -12.33 -37.97
C ARG A 596 8.07 -13.43 -38.73
N SER A 597 6.87 -13.83 -38.31
CA SER A 597 6.07 -14.86 -39.01
C SER A 597 5.36 -14.33 -40.26
N GLY A 598 5.38 -13.02 -40.51
CA GLY A 598 4.73 -12.38 -41.66
C GLY A 598 3.26 -12.05 -41.44
N ALA A 599 2.73 -12.22 -40.23
CA ALA A 599 1.38 -11.83 -39.84
C ALA A 599 1.31 -10.30 -39.62
N LEU A 600 1.55 -9.52 -40.68
CA LEU A 600 1.78 -8.08 -40.59
C LEU A 600 0.60 -7.30 -40.00
N LYS A 601 -0.64 -7.69 -40.32
CA LYS A 601 -1.84 -7.03 -39.80
C LYS A 601 -1.94 -7.17 -38.27
N ALA A 602 -1.79 -8.39 -37.75
CA ALA A 602 -1.80 -8.65 -36.31
C ALA A 602 -0.61 -7.98 -35.61
N ALA A 603 0.56 -7.92 -36.26
CA ALA A 603 1.72 -7.21 -35.72
C ALA A 603 1.42 -5.72 -35.51
N VAL A 604 0.85 -5.05 -36.52
CA VAL A 604 0.48 -3.63 -36.43
C VAL A 604 -0.59 -3.41 -35.36
N GLU A 605 -1.65 -4.22 -35.31
CA GLU A 605 -2.74 -4.08 -34.34
C GLU A 605 -2.24 -4.12 -32.88
N GLU A 606 -1.40 -5.11 -32.54
CA GLU A 606 -0.86 -5.25 -31.18
C GLU A 606 0.15 -4.15 -30.84
N LEU A 607 0.96 -3.72 -31.80
CA LEU A 607 1.95 -2.66 -31.59
C LEU A 607 1.31 -1.27 -31.49
N GLU A 608 0.24 -1.01 -32.25
CA GLU A 608 -0.58 0.19 -32.07
C GLU A 608 -1.24 0.21 -30.69
N ARG A 609 -1.72 -0.95 -30.22
CA ARG A 609 -2.26 -1.08 -28.87
C ARG A 609 -1.19 -0.76 -27.81
N ALA A 610 0.03 -1.29 -27.96
CA ALA A 610 1.15 -0.99 -27.07
C ALA A 610 1.46 0.52 -27.04
N VAL A 611 1.49 1.18 -28.21
CA VAL A 611 1.72 2.64 -28.30
C VAL A 611 0.56 3.46 -27.72
N ARG A 612 -0.69 2.97 -27.79
CA ARG A 612 -1.83 3.64 -27.14
C ARG A 612 -1.74 3.57 -25.61
N ILE A 613 -1.30 2.43 -25.06
CA ILE A 613 -1.18 2.22 -23.61
C ILE A 613 0.01 3.00 -23.06
N ALA A 614 1.18 2.87 -23.69
CA ALA A 614 2.41 3.52 -23.27
C ALA A 614 2.99 4.35 -24.42
N PRO A 615 2.48 5.59 -24.62
CA PRO A 615 2.95 6.45 -25.70
C PRO A 615 4.46 6.67 -25.65
N GLU A 616 5.02 6.90 -24.47
CA GLU A 616 6.46 7.20 -24.32
C GLU A 616 7.36 5.95 -24.24
N PHE A 617 6.83 4.77 -24.57
CA PHE A 617 7.65 3.55 -24.62
C PHE A 617 8.34 3.40 -25.99
N ALA A 618 9.63 3.74 -26.04
CA ALA A 618 10.41 3.76 -27.28
C ALA A 618 10.43 2.40 -28.04
N PRO A 619 10.58 1.23 -27.39
CA PRO A 619 10.55 -0.07 -28.07
C PRO A 619 9.24 -0.37 -28.80
N ALA A 620 8.09 0.06 -28.26
CA ALA A 620 6.80 -0.11 -28.93
C ALA A 620 6.72 0.75 -30.20
N ARG A 621 7.10 2.04 -30.12
CA ARG A 621 7.14 2.94 -31.29
C ARG A 621 8.12 2.44 -32.35
N ALA A 622 9.29 1.97 -31.94
CA ALA A 622 10.28 1.39 -32.84
C ALA A 622 9.73 0.16 -33.57
N SER A 623 9.19 -0.80 -32.82
CA SER A 623 8.62 -2.03 -33.37
C SER A 623 7.44 -1.74 -34.31
N LEU A 624 6.56 -0.80 -33.97
CA LEU A 624 5.46 -0.36 -34.83
C LEU A 624 5.97 0.25 -36.13
N GLY A 625 6.98 1.12 -36.05
CA GLY A 625 7.63 1.69 -37.23
C GLY A 625 8.18 0.61 -38.17
N LEU A 626 8.85 -0.41 -37.61
CA LEU A 626 9.35 -1.54 -38.39
C LEU A 626 8.24 -2.38 -39.02
N ALA A 627 7.12 -2.59 -38.32
CA ALA A 627 5.96 -3.30 -38.85
C ALA A 627 5.31 -2.53 -40.01
N LEU A 628 5.16 -1.21 -39.86
CA LEU A 628 4.59 -0.33 -40.89
C LEU A 628 5.44 -0.25 -42.16
N LEU A 629 6.77 -0.37 -42.05
CA LEU A 629 7.63 -0.48 -43.24
C LEU A 629 7.31 -1.73 -44.04
N ARG A 630 7.04 -2.86 -43.37
CA ARG A 630 6.73 -4.12 -44.06
C ARG A 630 5.35 -4.13 -44.70
N THR A 631 4.44 -3.27 -44.25
CA THR A 631 3.11 -3.06 -44.88
C THR A 631 3.13 -1.99 -45.97
N GLY A 632 4.26 -1.31 -46.20
CA GLY A 632 4.39 -0.23 -47.20
C GLY A 632 3.95 1.15 -46.71
N ALA A 633 3.62 1.31 -45.43
CA ALA A 633 3.19 2.58 -44.84
C ALA A 633 4.39 3.46 -44.42
N THR A 634 5.28 3.76 -45.35
CA THR A 634 6.60 4.38 -45.10
C THR A 634 6.54 5.71 -44.35
N ALA A 635 5.66 6.64 -44.76
CA ALA A 635 5.51 7.93 -44.09
C ALA A 635 5.06 7.80 -42.61
N GLN A 636 4.22 6.82 -42.29
CA GLN A 636 3.83 6.55 -40.90
C GLN A 636 4.98 5.91 -40.12
N ALA A 637 5.70 4.97 -40.72
CA ALA A 637 6.86 4.35 -40.12
C ALA A 637 7.93 5.37 -39.71
N VAL A 638 8.29 6.30 -40.61
CA VAL A 638 9.27 7.37 -40.32
C VAL A 638 8.87 8.20 -39.11
N ARG A 639 7.58 8.53 -38.98
CA ARG A 639 7.06 9.29 -37.82
C ARG A 639 7.26 8.53 -36.51
N HIS A 640 6.92 7.25 -36.47
CA HIS A 640 7.07 6.42 -35.27
C HIS A 640 8.55 6.18 -34.91
N LEU A 641 9.41 5.90 -35.90
CA LEU A 641 10.84 5.72 -35.67
C LEU A 641 11.51 7.01 -35.19
N ARG A 642 11.16 8.17 -35.77
CA ARG A 642 11.67 9.47 -35.32
C ARG A 642 11.26 9.75 -33.88
N ARG A 643 9.98 9.52 -33.55
CA ARG A 643 9.50 9.70 -32.19
C ARG A 643 10.12 8.72 -31.19
N ALA A 644 10.44 7.49 -31.61
CA ALA A 644 11.20 6.54 -30.78
C ALA A 644 12.60 7.07 -30.44
N LEU A 645 13.30 7.68 -31.41
CA LEU A 645 14.62 8.30 -31.20
C LEU A 645 14.58 9.61 -30.42
N GLU A 646 13.45 10.33 -30.44
CA GLU A 646 13.23 11.49 -29.57
C GLU A 646 13.09 11.08 -28.11
N ILE A 647 12.49 9.92 -27.83
CA ILE A 647 12.42 9.37 -26.46
C ILE A 647 13.79 8.81 -26.05
N ASP A 648 14.36 7.93 -26.88
CA ASP A 648 15.61 7.24 -26.60
C ASP A 648 16.57 7.37 -27.78
N ALA A 649 17.49 8.31 -27.65
CA ALA A 649 18.53 8.58 -28.63
C ALA A 649 19.58 7.45 -28.74
N GLY A 650 19.58 6.49 -27.82
CA GLY A 650 20.47 5.33 -27.76
C GLY A 650 20.05 4.15 -28.63
N LEU A 651 18.86 4.19 -29.25
CA LEU A 651 18.37 3.12 -30.15
C LEU A 651 19.11 3.11 -31.50
N PHE A 652 20.36 2.68 -31.47
CA PHE A 652 21.27 2.68 -32.61
C PHE A 652 20.71 1.98 -33.85
N GLU A 653 20.13 0.80 -33.68
CA GLU A 653 19.55 0.03 -34.79
C GLU A 653 18.38 0.77 -35.43
N VAL A 654 17.60 1.50 -34.63
CA VAL A 654 16.48 2.32 -35.10
C VAL A 654 16.99 3.53 -35.87
N ALA A 655 18.01 4.22 -35.35
CA ALA A 655 18.66 5.35 -36.00
C ALA A 655 19.26 4.97 -37.36
N GLN A 656 19.95 3.83 -37.42
CA GLN A 656 20.52 3.31 -38.66
C GLN A 656 19.45 2.96 -39.69
N ARG A 657 18.38 2.26 -39.27
CA ARG A 657 17.26 1.94 -40.16
C ARG A 657 16.55 3.19 -40.66
N LEU A 658 16.32 4.17 -39.78
CA LEU A 658 15.71 5.44 -40.17
C LEU A 658 16.60 6.19 -41.17
N ALA A 659 17.91 6.28 -40.92
CA ALA A 659 18.85 6.90 -41.86
C ALA A 659 18.81 6.25 -43.24
N TRP A 660 18.81 4.91 -43.29
CA TRP A 660 18.67 4.17 -44.54
C TRP A 660 17.39 4.57 -45.28
N ILE A 661 16.24 4.51 -44.60
CA ILE A 661 14.92 4.81 -45.19
C ILE A 661 14.87 6.24 -45.71
N LEU A 662 15.33 7.22 -44.93
CA LEU A 662 15.31 8.63 -45.31
C LEU A 662 16.20 8.93 -46.53
N ALA A 663 17.25 8.13 -46.75
CA ALA A 663 18.13 8.26 -47.91
C ALA A 663 17.56 7.57 -49.16
N THR A 664 17.03 6.36 -49.00
CA THR A 664 16.75 5.42 -50.10
C THR A 664 15.28 5.32 -50.48
N THR A 665 14.33 5.76 -49.65
CA THR A 665 12.91 5.58 -49.96
C THR A 665 12.51 6.25 -51.28
N SER A 666 11.62 5.59 -52.03
CA SER A 666 11.00 6.12 -53.24
C SER A 666 9.85 7.09 -52.95
N ASP A 667 9.36 7.15 -51.70
CA ASP A 667 8.34 8.09 -51.24
C ASP A 667 8.97 9.44 -50.91
N ASP A 668 8.82 10.42 -51.80
CA ASP A 668 9.40 11.75 -51.61
C ASP A 668 8.82 12.53 -50.42
N THR A 669 7.67 12.12 -49.86
CA THR A 669 7.13 12.72 -48.62
C THR A 669 7.87 12.25 -47.36
N ALA A 670 8.44 11.04 -47.42
CA ALA A 670 9.20 10.45 -46.33
C ALA A 670 10.71 10.71 -46.47
N ARG A 671 11.20 11.00 -47.68
CA ARG A 671 12.63 11.20 -47.96
C ARG A 671 13.17 12.48 -47.30
N ASN A 672 14.30 12.37 -46.60
CA ASN A 672 15.01 13.52 -46.04
C ASN A 672 16.53 13.29 -46.02
N PRO A 673 17.25 13.61 -47.12
CA PRO A 673 18.68 13.33 -47.24
C PRO A 673 19.54 14.00 -46.15
N ARG A 674 19.21 15.22 -45.73
CA ARG A 674 19.98 15.95 -44.71
C ARG A 674 19.87 15.31 -43.33
N GLU A 675 18.68 14.83 -42.98
CA GLU A 675 18.47 14.09 -41.74
C GLU A 675 19.10 12.69 -41.81
N ALA A 676 18.99 12.03 -42.96
CA ALA A 676 19.65 10.74 -43.20
C ALA A 676 21.17 10.82 -42.95
N LEU A 677 21.83 11.86 -43.45
CA LEU A 677 23.27 12.06 -43.27
C LEU A 677 23.64 12.25 -41.80
N ARG A 678 22.96 13.16 -41.09
CA ARG A 678 23.21 13.37 -39.64
C ARG A 678 23.04 12.10 -38.83
N LEU A 679 22.00 11.30 -39.11
CA LEU A 679 21.78 10.04 -38.41
C LEU A 679 22.84 9.00 -38.78
N ALA A 680 23.23 8.91 -40.06
CA ALA A 680 24.26 7.98 -40.52
C ALA A 680 25.65 8.27 -39.92
N GLU A 681 26.04 9.54 -39.82
CA GLU A 681 27.29 9.96 -39.18
C GLU A 681 27.31 9.61 -37.69
N ARG A 682 26.22 9.90 -36.97
CA ARG A 682 26.05 9.50 -35.57
C ARG A 682 26.15 7.98 -35.41
N CYS A 683 25.55 7.23 -36.34
CA CYS A 683 25.63 5.77 -36.34
C CYS A 683 27.07 5.29 -36.60
N LEU A 684 27.81 5.90 -37.51
CA LEU A 684 29.20 5.50 -37.73
C LEU A 684 30.08 5.78 -36.50
N GLN A 685 29.90 6.95 -35.86
CA GLN A 685 30.63 7.31 -34.65
C GLN A 685 30.39 6.33 -33.51
N ALA A 686 29.14 5.89 -33.31
CA ALA A 686 28.80 4.99 -32.19
C ALA A 686 29.14 3.51 -32.46
N ALA A 687 29.03 3.00 -33.69
CA ALA A 687 29.39 1.61 -34.00
C ALA A 687 30.89 1.38 -34.21
N GLY A 688 31.65 2.45 -34.47
CA GLY A 688 33.06 2.38 -34.85
C GLY A 688 33.25 1.93 -36.31
N GLU A 689 34.45 2.15 -36.85
CA GLU A 689 34.75 1.96 -38.27
C GLU A 689 34.82 0.49 -38.72
N GLY A 690 34.76 -0.47 -37.79
CA GLY A 690 34.98 -1.89 -38.06
C GLY A 690 33.77 -2.65 -38.63
N GLN A 691 32.58 -2.04 -38.66
CA GLN A 691 31.37 -2.69 -39.16
C GLN A 691 30.96 -2.20 -40.56
N PRO A 692 30.58 -3.08 -41.49
CA PRO A 692 30.23 -2.67 -42.85
C PRO A 692 28.91 -1.86 -42.94
N LEU A 693 27.91 -2.18 -42.11
CA LEU A 693 26.55 -1.64 -42.26
C LEU A 693 26.43 -0.12 -42.00
N PRO A 694 27.10 0.48 -40.99
CA PRO A 694 27.16 1.93 -40.84
C PRO A 694 27.75 2.63 -42.05
N TRP A 695 28.82 2.07 -42.64
CA TRP A 695 29.42 2.59 -43.87
C TRP A 695 28.48 2.52 -45.07
N GLU A 696 27.74 1.42 -45.24
CA GLU A 696 26.71 1.32 -46.29
C GLU A 696 25.62 2.38 -46.14
N THR A 697 25.20 2.63 -44.89
CA THR A 697 24.15 3.62 -44.59
C THR A 697 24.65 5.05 -44.81
N LEU A 698 25.91 5.33 -44.45
CA LEU A 698 26.56 6.61 -44.73
C LEU A 698 26.70 6.85 -46.24
N ALA A 699 27.15 5.84 -46.99
CA ALA A 699 27.27 5.94 -48.45
C ALA A 699 25.92 6.26 -49.12
N ALA A 700 24.83 5.60 -48.69
CA ALA A 700 23.50 5.87 -49.19
C ALA A 700 23.04 7.31 -48.85
N ALA A 701 23.34 7.81 -47.66
CA ALA A 701 22.98 9.16 -47.24
C ALA A 701 23.80 10.25 -47.98
N LEU A 702 25.10 10.05 -48.18
CA LEU A 702 25.97 10.93 -48.97
C LEU A 702 25.49 11.02 -50.43
N ALA A 703 25.25 9.86 -51.06
CA ALA A 703 24.72 9.81 -52.42
C ALA A 703 23.33 10.49 -52.54
N ALA A 704 22.50 10.42 -51.49
CA ALA A 704 21.21 11.10 -51.46
C ALA A 704 21.32 12.64 -51.33
N ASN A 705 22.43 13.17 -50.78
CA ASN A 705 22.73 14.60 -50.74
C ASN A 705 23.47 15.12 -51.97
N GLY A 706 23.94 14.22 -52.85
CA GLY A 706 24.68 14.56 -54.08
C GLY A 706 26.20 14.43 -53.96
N ASP A 707 26.71 14.04 -52.79
CA ASP A 707 28.14 13.91 -52.48
C ASP A 707 28.66 12.53 -52.94
N PHE A 708 28.67 12.31 -54.26
CA PHE A 708 28.96 10.98 -54.83
C PHE A 708 30.40 10.50 -54.61
N ASP A 709 31.36 11.42 -54.55
CA ASP A 709 32.78 11.04 -54.40
C ASP A 709 33.03 10.46 -52.99
N ASP A 710 32.47 11.10 -51.95
CA ASP A 710 32.51 10.59 -50.57
C ASP A 710 31.63 9.34 -50.40
N ALA A 711 30.48 9.28 -51.09
CA ALA A 711 29.64 8.08 -51.08
C ALA A 711 30.37 6.85 -51.65
N ILE A 712 31.17 7.02 -52.71
CA ILE A 712 32.00 5.95 -53.28
C ILE A 712 33.04 5.51 -52.27
N GLN A 713 33.76 6.44 -51.62
CA GLN A 713 34.76 6.10 -50.60
C GLN A 713 34.14 5.33 -49.42
N ALA A 714 33.01 5.80 -48.89
CA ALA A 714 32.28 5.12 -47.82
C ALA A 714 31.82 3.71 -48.25
N GLN A 715 31.34 3.56 -49.49
CA GLN A 715 30.92 2.26 -50.02
C GLN A 715 32.11 1.31 -50.29
N GLU A 716 33.28 1.83 -50.67
CA GLU A 716 34.52 1.04 -50.80
C GLU A 716 34.98 0.53 -49.44
N LYS A 717 34.91 1.38 -48.42
CA LYS A 717 35.17 0.97 -47.03
C LYS A 717 34.20 -0.12 -46.58
N ALA A 718 32.90 0.01 -46.85
CA ALA A 718 31.92 -1.04 -46.57
C ALA A 718 32.27 -2.37 -47.28
N LEU A 719 32.62 -2.33 -48.57
CA LEU A 719 33.01 -3.50 -49.36
C LEU A 719 34.26 -4.20 -48.81
N SER A 720 35.23 -3.44 -48.31
CA SER A 720 36.45 -3.98 -47.70
C SER A 720 36.16 -4.83 -46.45
N LEU A 721 35.10 -4.49 -45.72
CA LEU A 721 34.68 -5.14 -44.48
C LEU A 721 33.66 -6.28 -44.71
N LEU A 722 33.09 -6.40 -45.92
CA LEU A 722 32.07 -7.40 -46.23
C LEU A 722 32.66 -8.75 -46.65
N PRO A 723 32.14 -9.88 -46.10
CA PRO A 723 32.42 -11.22 -46.62
C PRO A 723 31.94 -11.37 -48.07
N GLN A 724 32.65 -12.16 -48.87
CA GLN A 724 32.40 -12.34 -50.31
C GLN A 724 30.92 -12.69 -50.62
N ALA A 725 30.29 -13.51 -49.77
CA ALA A 725 28.88 -13.92 -49.91
C ALA A 725 27.87 -12.77 -49.83
N ARG A 726 28.24 -11.60 -49.27
CA ARG A 726 27.35 -10.43 -49.11
C ARG A 726 27.70 -9.27 -50.05
N ARG A 727 28.78 -9.36 -50.83
CA ARG A 727 29.26 -8.24 -51.67
C ARG A 727 28.36 -7.90 -52.85
N ARG A 728 27.63 -8.86 -53.41
CA ARG A 728 26.81 -8.65 -54.62
C ARG A 728 25.85 -7.44 -54.53
N LYS A 729 25.18 -7.26 -53.38
CA LYS A 729 24.28 -6.11 -53.18
C LYS A 729 25.06 -4.80 -53.02
N ALA A 730 26.18 -4.84 -52.29
CA ALA A 730 27.04 -3.69 -52.07
C ALA A 730 27.75 -3.23 -53.36
N GLU A 731 28.13 -4.15 -54.24
CA GLU A 731 28.69 -3.88 -55.56
C GLU A 731 27.66 -3.26 -56.51
N HIS A 732 26.40 -3.70 -56.43
CA HIS A 732 25.31 -3.05 -57.16
C HIS A 732 25.10 -1.61 -56.69
N ARG A 733 25.11 -1.35 -55.38
CA ARG A 733 25.04 0.01 -54.83
C ARG A 733 26.22 0.86 -55.30
N MET A 734 27.43 0.29 -55.31
CA MET A 734 28.63 0.93 -55.85
C MET A 734 28.47 1.35 -57.32
N SER A 735 27.90 0.48 -58.17
CA SER A 735 27.70 0.84 -59.58
C SER A 735 26.65 1.96 -59.75
N VAL A 736 25.62 1.98 -58.91
CA VAL A 736 24.64 3.09 -58.85
C VAL A 736 25.32 4.41 -58.47
N TYR A 737 26.18 4.41 -57.45
CA TYR A 737 26.88 5.62 -57.00
C TYR A 737 27.94 6.09 -58.02
N ARG A 738 28.67 5.18 -58.68
CA ARG A 738 29.60 5.51 -59.79
C ARG A 738 28.90 6.11 -61.00
N ALA A 739 27.64 5.73 -61.24
CA ALA A 739 26.79 6.35 -62.25
C ALA A 739 26.21 7.71 -61.81
N ARG A 740 26.64 8.26 -60.66
CA ARG A 740 26.15 9.50 -60.04
C ARG A 740 24.64 9.53 -59.85
N ARG A 741 24.09 8.39 -59.37
CA ARG A 741 22.68 8.25 -59.00
C ARG A 741 22.55 7.87 -57.54
N ALA A 742 21.52 8.38 -56.87
CA ALA A 742 21.17 7.95 -55.52
C ALA A 742 20.39 6.62 -55.59
N LEU A 743 20.62 5.74 -54.63
CA LEU A 743 19.87 4.49 -54.49
C LEU A 743 18.40 4.82 -54.16
N ARG A 744 17.47 4.17 -54.85
CA ARG A 744 16.03 4.24 -54.57
C ARG A 744 15.51 2.82 -54.33
N GLU A 745 14.94 2.58 -53.16
CA GLU A 745 14.29 1.33 -52.77
C GLU A 745 12.77 1.57 -52.62
N PRO A 746 11.93 0.61 -53.03
CA PRO A 746 10.47 0.69 -52.90
C PRO A 746 10.01 0.65 -51.44
#